data_AF-A0A6C2U2D9-F1
#
_entry.id   AF-A0A6C2U2D9-F1
#
_cell.length_a   1.000
_cell.length_b   1.000
_cell.length_c   1.000
_cell.angle_alpha   90.00
_cell.angle_beta   90.00
_cell.angle_gamma   90.00
#
_symmetry.space_group_name_H-M   'P 1'
#
loop_
_entity.id
_entity.type
_entity.pdbx_description
1 polymer ?
#
loop_
_entity_poly.entity_id
_entity_poly.type
_entity_poly.pdbx_seq_one_letter_code
_entity_poly.pdbx_strand_id
1 'polypeptide(L)'
;MKKAFVTVCLLGGLAANGTPNYRRGFEFDVAGNTEGWAANNAAISSAAGLFSGSATAGDPQVFKAGFSFPGSASSGVLVRLRSSVSGGVDLFWGRVGADGYAADRRINVGYSGSGEFQTVFFEAAGHDQWDEQTITRLRLDPPGGAGAFFDIDWIRVLSWDYDNDGWRDHVEGAGDDDGDGLLNLEDPDRNNDGTSDAWMRSIDNPPGAMHFDFETAGDLEGWSTASLDIQSHTNGTVTAAVNGSDPKMIRTATYLQSGLFDGLAIRLCTPQAGSLKLYWGRSGADSFSGSRLLSQSVPASGGAPQTVYFDLTSASEWKGYVITRLRLDTDFPSDVPFEIDWIRTSDGDYDRDGLSDAAEGTGDPDSDGLANFEDPDSDGNGVSDAQETELGWDPYAAVESGFDSDGDGAGDVQEIIAGTSVSNAADYPFISLSMPEVGTTGKAGRSYALQVTSNLTSEGWSENGSVFHLTTNQHVAWTLPEDEEQLLCRTRVRGFMDAPVSYLDGRPAAETGATENGILDNGTLRLESAFANGCSFTHFSGPSGDNLINIHDQGRLIQQSYYAGQNLDRTAEGQSPSWSPWPWNPIQGGDASGKASEVLEVSAAEFGGGVFTRTVPLFWDMTTGEKAQCVMDQWNEFEPGMSNVVRVTCRLIVNRDAGDAWGDPIPKHQELPATYFIRNLSKVVTYTNSVPWTGGAVSELSYSPGPPWFRADPSEFWMAMVDPSTDTGVGLFSPIGDTFWWYGAAGNPPGGPTSGPTMHMAALATVKLDRHHILIYRYWLICGDLTEIRSKVYELHTLHPHG
;
A
#
# COMPACT_ATOMS: atom_id res chain seq x y z
N MET A 1 -9.30 30.77 -22.81
CA MET A 1 -9.55 31.75 -21.73
C MET A 1 -8.75 31.27 -20.53
N LYS A 2 -7.87 32.07 -19.94
CA LYS A 2 -6.74 31.56 -19.13
C LYS A 2 -7.16 31.08 -17.73
N LYS A 3 -6.94 29.80 -17.39
CA LYS A 3 -6.59 29.39 -16.02
C LYS A 3 -5.07 29.57 -15.89
N ALA A 4 -4.60 30.05 -14.74
CA ALA A 4 -3.18 30.19 -14.42
C ALA A 4 -2.89 29.38 -13.17
N PHE A 5 -1.91 28.49 -13.23
CA PHE A 5 -1.40 27.76 -12.08
C PHE A 5 -0.30 28.57 -11.40
N VAL A 6 -0.22 28.48 -10.07
CA VAL A 6 0.71 29.25 -9.22
C VAL A 6 1.65 28.29 -8.51
N THR A 7 2.95 28.40 -8.77
CA THR A 7 3.99 27.56 -8.17
C THR A 7 4.23 27.90 -6.70
N VAL A 8 4.51 26.87 -5.89
CA VAL A 8 4.56 26.90 -4.42
C VAL A 8 5.89 27.48 -3.89
N CYS A 9 5.84 28.10 -2.70
CA CYS A 9 7.03 28.59 -1.99
C CYS A 9 6.93 28.26 -0.49
N LEU A 10 7.63 27.22 -0.03
CA LEU A 10 7.69 26.81 1.38
C LEU A 10 8.88 27.46 2.11
N LEU A 11 8.66 27.75 3.40
CA LEU A 11 9.51 28.55 4.29
C LEU A 11 10.68 27.71 4.89
N GLY A 12 11.59 28.33 5.64
CA GLY A 12 12.80 27.67 6.18
C GLY A 12 13.41 28.40 7.38
N GLY A 13 14.37 27.83 8.12
CA GLY A 13 15.11 26.58 7.87
C GLY A 13 16.52 26.58 8.52
N LEU A 14 17.26 25.48 8.30
CA LEU A 14 18.55 25.07 8.92
C LEU A 14 18.51 24.54 10.37
N ALA A 15 18.58 23.21 10.49
CA ALA A 15 19.20 22.49 11.61
C ALA A 15 20.43 21.69 11.09
N ALA A 16 21.33 21.25 11.98
CA ALA A 16 22.74 21.01 11.62
C ALA A 16 23.18 19.55 11.34
N ASN A 17 22.29 18.55 11.42
CA ASN A 17 22.70 17.14 11.63
C ASN A 17 22.35 16.12 10.52
N GLY A 18 22.04 16.57 9.29
CA GLY A 18 22.24 15.73 8.10
C GLY A 18 21.28 14.55 7.83
N THR A 19 20.15 14.43 8.51
CA THR A 19 19.05 13.55 8.10
C THR A 19 18.10 14.26 7.12
N PRO A 20 17.64 13.62 6.04
CA PRO A 20 16.57 14.18 5.21
C PRO A 20 15.29 14.25 6.05
N ASN A 21 14.69 15.44 6.13
CA ASN A 21 13.46 15.66 6.87
C ASN A 21 12.59 16.65 6.09
N TYR A 22 11.39 16.22 5.70
CA TYR A 22 10.38 17.12 5.13
C TYR A 22 9.69 18.00 6.18
N ARG A 23 10.08 17.88 7.47
CA ARG A 23 9.72 18.77 8.59
C ARG A 23 9.94 20.27 8.26
N ARG A 24 8.89 20.94 7.75
CA ARG A 24 8.87 22.41 7.52
C ARG A 24 7.71 23.06 8.26
N GLY A 25 7.96 23.48 9.50
CA GLY A 25 7.04 24.29 10.30
C GLY A 25 7.58 25.66 10.67
N PHE A 26 6.87 26.29 11.59
CA PHE A 26 7.33 27.39 12.42
C PHE A 26 7.78 26.80 13.76
N GLU A 27 9.07 26.88 14.09
CA GLU A 27 9.68 26.13 15.21
C GLU A 27 10.26 27.08 16.30
N PHE A 28 10.30 28.39 16.06
CA PHE A 28 10.56 29.44 17.07
C PHE A 28 11.91 29.35 17.83
N ASP A 29 12.87 28.59 17.31
CA ASP A 29 14.22 28.37 17.87
C ASP A 29 14.97 29.66 18.22
N VAL A 30 14.80 30.71 17.41
CA VAL A 30 15.53 31.97 17.56
C VAL A 30 14.79 32.89 18.54
N ALA A 31 15.31 33.00 19.76
CA ALA A 31 14.75 33.87 20.79
C ALA A 31 14.56 35.32 20.32
N GLY A 32 13.35 35.85 20.48
CA GLY A 32 12.93 37.18 20.02
C GLY A 32 12.47 37.26 18.56
N ASN A 33 12.60 36.18 17.78
CA ASN A 33 12.03 36.05 16.44
C ASN A 33 10.75 35.21 16.50
N THR A 34 9.58 35.83 16.28
CA THR A 34 8.29 35.11 16.21
C THR A 34 7.99 34.54 14.82
N GLU A 35 8.98 34.54 13.92
CA GLU A 35 8.88 34.06 12.54
C GLU A 35 7.77 34.76 11.72
N GLY A 36 7.39 35.97 12.15
CA GLY A 36 6.33 36.77 11.57
C GLY A 36 4.92 36.41 12.04
N TRP A 37 4.78 35.56 13.06
CA TRP A 37 3.53 35.46 13.84
C TRP A 37 3.34 36.73 14.67
N ALA A 38 2.13 37.28 14.61
CA ALA A 38 1.64 38.42 15.36
C ALA A 38 0.44 38.00 16.22
N ALA A 39 -0.05 38.89 17.10
CA ALA A 39 -1.18 38.58 17.97
C ALA A 39 -2.16 39.75 18.12
N ASN A 40 -3.44 39.40 18.28
CA ASN A 40 -4.48 40.27 18.83
C ASN A 40 -4.90 39.72 20.20
N ASN A 41 -5.24 40.60 21.15
CA ASN A 41 -5.72 40.21 22.48
C ASN A 41 -4.80 39.26 23.27
N ALA A 42 -3.53 39.13 22.87
CA ALA A 42 -2.48 38.40 23.58
C ALA A 42 -1.15 39.16 23.48
N ALA A 43 -0.34 39.07 24.54
CA ALA A 43 1.06 39.47 24.52
C ALA A 43 1.90 38.23 24.21
N ILE A 44 2.78 38.30 23.22
CA ILE A 44 3.56 37.18 22.69
C ILE A 44 5.07 37.41 22.80
N SER A 45 5.82 36.31 22.89
CA SER A 45 7.29 36.28 22.87
C SER A 45 7.78 34.91 22.41
N SER A 46 8.90 34.87 21.67
CA SER A 46 9.61 33.61 21.44
C SER A 46 10.90 33.51 22.25
N ALA A 47 11.15 32.36 22.86
CA ALA A 47 12.39 32.05 23.57
C ALA A 47 12.53 30.54 23.78
N ALA A 48 13.77 30.03 23.69
CA ALA A 48 14.10 28.63 24.00
C ALA A 48 13.26 27.57 23.23
N GLY A 49 13.03 27.80 21.93
CA GLY A 49 12.23 26.91 21.08
C GLY A 49 10.71 27.07 21.22
N LEU A 50 10.23 28.01 22.05
CA LEU A 50 8.79 28.19 22.30
C LEU A 50 8.29 29.56 21.86
N PHE A 51 7.09 29.59 21.30
CA PHE A 51 6.26 30.77 21.12
C PHE A 51 5.22 30.84 22.25
N SER A 52 5.54 31.63 23.27
CA SER A 52 4.69 31.85 24.44
C SER A 52 3.71 32.99 24.20
N GLY A 53 2.48 32.83 24.69
CA GLY A 53 1.46 33.88 24.70
C GLY A 53 0.66 33.96 25.99
N SER A 54 0.29 35.19 26.36
CA SER A 54 -0.60 35.48 27.50
C SER A 54 -1.78 36.35 27.03
N ALA A 55 -3.00 35.85 27.21
CA ALA A 55 -4.22 36.52 26.79
C ALA A 55 -4.43 37.83 27.59
N THR A 56 -4.47 38.97 26.89
CA THR A 56 -4.68 40.31 27.47
C THR A 56 -6.14 40.76 27.45
N ALA A 57 -6.97 40.12 26.62
CA ALA A 57 -8.43 40.29 26.57
C ALA A 57 -9.11 38.93 26.28
N GLY A 58 -10.45 38.93 26.11
CA GLY A 58 -11.14 37.76 25.55
C GLY A 58 -10.86 37.63 24.05
N ASP A 59 -11.05 36.43 23.50
CA ASP A 59 -10.72 36.10 22.10
C ASP A 59 -9.23 36.38 21.78
N PRO A 60 -8.28 35.68 22.44
CA PRO A 60 -6.87 35.74 22.12
C PRO A 60 -6.62 35.09 20.75
N GLN A 61 -5.85 35.75 19.89
CA GLN A 61 -5.60 35.28 18.52
C GLN A 61 -4.12 35.45 18.19
N VAL A 62 -3.51 34.44 17.57
CA VAL A 62 -2.17 34.53 16.99
C VAL A 62 -2.26 34.21 15.50
N PHE A 63 -1.63 35.02 14.66
CA PHE A 63 -1.84 34.94 13.21
C PHE A 63 -0.59 35.29 12.42
N LYS A 64 -0.51 34.73 11.21
CA LYS A 64 0.57 35.00 10.26
C LYS A 64 0.01 35.09 8.84
N ALA A 65 0.54 36.06 8.10
CA ALA A 65 0.28 36.26 6.68
C ALA A 65 1.63 36.43 5.95
N GLY A 66 1.57 36.59 4.61
CA GLY A 66 2.77 36.80 3.79
C GLY A 66 3.48 35.51 3.38
N PHE A 67 2.72 34.41 3.32
CA PHE A 67 3.08 33.15 2.65
C PHE A 67 1.92 32.75 1.73
N SER A 68 2.15 31.80 0.83
CA SER A 68 1.07 31.20 0.05
C SER A 68 1.36 29.76 -0.35
N PHE A 69 0.38 28.88 -0.19
CA PHE A 69 0.44 27.47 -0.62
C PHE A 69 -0.92 27.02 -1.17
N PRO A 70 -0.98 26.00 -2.07
CA PRO A 70 -2.24 25.39 -2.50
C PRO A 70 -2.84 24.57 -1.36
N GLY A 71 -4.13 24.74 -1.05
CA GLY A 71 -4.81 23.93 -0.04
C GLY A 71 -4.87 22.45 -0.44
N SER A 72 -5.13 22.15 -1.72
CA SER A 72 -5.02 20.79 -2.28
C SER A 72 -3.60 20.19 -2.31
N ALA A 73 -2.60 20.86 -1.74
CA ALA A 73 -1.27 20.30 -1.51
C ALA A 73 -0.94 20.18 -0.01
N SER A 74 -1.96 20.28 0.86
CA SER A 74 -1.84 20.20 2.31
C SER A 74 -3.10 19.60 2.95
N SER A 75 -2.95 18.48 3.66
CA SER A 75 -4.02 17.81 4.41
C SER A 75 -4.58 18.67 5.55
N GLY A 76 -3.75 19.56 6.11
CA GLY A 76 -4.13 20.46 7.19
C GLY A 76 -2.94 21.08 7.92
N VAL A 77 -3.14 21.38 9.20
CA VAL A 77 -2.13 22.01 10.06
C VAL A 77 -2.02 21.28 11.38
N LEU A 78 -0.81 20.90 11.78
CA LEU A 78 -0.52 20.45 13.14
C LEU A 78 -0.03 21.62 14.00
N VAL A 79 -0.43 21.62 15.27
CA VAL A 79 0.07 22.57 16.28
C VAL A 79 0.40 21.82 17.56
N ARG A 80 1.66 21.88 18.00
CA ARG A 80 2.04 21.36 19.31
C ARG A 80 2.00 22.47 20.35
N LEU A 81 1.04 22.40 21.27
CA LEU A 81 0.81 23.44 22.28
C LEU A 81 0.57 22.87 23.68
N ARG A 82 0.94 23.65 24.70
CA ARG A 82 0.52 23.44 26.09
C ARG A 82 -0.31 24.61 26.62
N SER A 83 -1.39 24.30 27.32
CA SER A 83 -2.14 25.23 28.16
C SER A 83 -2.76 24.48 29.33
N SER A 84 -2.92 25.16 30.47
CA SER A 84 -3.68 24.67 31.62
C SER A 84 -5.18 25.00 31.54
N VAL A 85 -5.63 25.54 30.42
CA VAL A 85 -7.04 25.89 30.15
C VAL A 85 -7.60 24.91 29.12
N SER A 86 -8.65 24.19 29.50
CA SER A 86 -9.41 23.34 28.58
C SER A 86 -10.43 24.18 27.79
N GLY A 87 -10.71 23.77 26.56
CA GLY A 87 -11.58 24.52 25.66
C GLY A 87 -11.47 24.02 24.21
N GLY A 88 -11.99 24.80 23.27
CA GLY A 88 -11.67 24.62 21.86
C GLY A 88 -10.46 25.46 21.46
N VAL A 89 -9.70 25.00 20.48
CA VAL A 89 -8.76 25.80 19.69
C VAL A 89 -9.36 25.94 18.29
N ASP A 90 -9.37 27.14 17.74
CA ASP A 90 -9.82 27.35 16.36
C ASP A 90 -8.65 27.67 15.44
N LEU A 91 -8.58 27.00 14.28
CA LEU A 91 -7.79 27.43 13.13
C LEU A 91 -8.69 28.16 12.15
N PHE A 92 -8.26 29.33 11.67
CA PHE A 92 -8.88 30.09 10.59
C PHE A 92 -7.87 30.37 9.49
N TRP A 93 -8.36 30.55 8.26
CA TRP A 93 -7.50 30.90 7.11
C TRP A 93 -8.11 31.96 6.18
N GLY A 94 -7.23 32.57 5.38
CA GLY A 94 -7.59 33.41 4.23
C GLY A 94 -7.01 32.80 2.95
N ARG A 95 -7.60 33.17 1.80
CA ARG A 95 -7.21 32.62 0.49
C ARG A 95 -7.18 33.68 -0.61
N VAL A 96 -6.58 33.35 -1.76
CA VAL A 96 -6.68 34.16 -2.98
C VAL A 96 -8.16 34.36 -3.34
N GLY A 97 -8.54 35.61 -3.59
CA GLY A 97 -9.93 36.03 -3.81
C GLY A 97 -10.76 36.27 -2.53
N ALA A 98 -10.33 35.76 -1.37
CA ALA A 98 -10.98 35.95 -0.07
C ALA A 98 -9.94 36.01 1.08
N ASP A 99 -9.08 37.03 1.03
CA ASP A 99 -7.86 37.18 1.84
C ASP A 99 -8.12 37.55 3.33
N GLY A 100 -9.34 37.40 3.83
CA GLY A 100 -9.71 37.63 5.24
C GLY A 100 -10.14 36.33 5.93
N TYR A 101 -10.12 36.32 7.27
CA TYR A 101 -10.73 35.24 8.06
C TYR A 101 -12.25 35.37 8.07
N ALA A 102 -12.97 34.24 8.09
CA ALA A 102 -14.43 34.22 8.23
C ALA A 102 -14.89 32.90 8.88
N ALA A 103 -16.14 32.88 9.35
CA ALA A 103 -16.70 31.76 10.11
C ALA A 103 -16.88 30.46 9.28
N ASP A 104 -16.86 30.56 7.94
CA ASP A 104 -16.90 29.49 6.95
C ASP A 104 -15.50 29.03 6.49
N ARG A 105 -14.44 29.54 7.12
CA ARG A 105 -13.04 29.12 6.95
C ARG A 105 -12.43 28.91 8.33
N ARG A 106 -12.97 27.90 9.02
CA ARG A 106 -12.63 27.59 10.41
C ARG A 106 -12.74 26.09 10.72
N ILE A 107 -11.74 25.53 11.39
CA ILE A 107 -11.76 24.21 12.02
C ILE A 107 -11.64 24.40 13.53
N ASN A 108 -12.42 23.65 14.32
CA ASN A 108 -12.38 23.69 15.79
C ASN A 108 -11.95 22.32 16.34
N VAL A 109 -10.94 22.30 17.19
CA VAL A 109 -10.42 21.08 17.82
C VAL A 109 -10.55 21.19 19.34
N GLY A 110 -10.98 20.12 20.00
CA GLY A 110 -11.09 20.05 21.45
C GLY A 110 -9.72 19.95 22.12
N TYR A 111 -9.51 20.68 23.21
CA TYR A 111 -8.25 20.74 23.94
C TYR A 111 -8.43 20.50 25.44
N SER A 112 -7.63 19.60 26.00
CA SER A 112 -7.87 19.03 27.33
C SER A 112 -7.40 19.90 28.51
N GLY A 113 -6.51 20.88 28.27
CA GLY A 113 -6.06 21.80 29.31
C GLY A 113 -5.15 21.17 30.37
N SER A 114 -4.42 20.10 30.04
CA SER A 114 -3.58 19.34 30.97
C SER A 114 -2.42 20.12 31.57
N GLY A 115 -1.95 21.18 30.89
CA GLY A 115 -0.70 21.88 31.19
C GLY A 115 0.55 21.27 30.55
N GLU A 116 0.45 20.04 30.03
CA GLU A 116 1.50 19.37 29.26
C GLU A 116 1.36 19.67 27.76
N PHE A 117 2.41 19.38 26.97
CA PHE A 117 2.34 19.52 25.52
C PHE A 117 1.40 18.48 24.91
N GLN A 118 0.58 18.94 23.98
CA GLN A 118 -0.35 18.14 23.19
C GLN A 118 -0.27 18.63 21.75
N THR A 119 -0.15 17.72 20.80
CA THR A 119 -0.32 18.04 19.38
C THR A 119 -1.80 18.01 19.05
N VAL A 120 -2.27 19.00 18.29
CA VAL A 120 -3.62 19.03 17.73
C VAL A 120 -3.55 19.13 16.22
N PHE A 121 -4.39 18.36 15.53
CA PHE A 121 -4.52 18.36 14.09
C PHE A 121 -5.77 19.13 13.66
N PHE A 122 -5.58 20.12 12.80
CA PHE A 122 -6.63 20.84 12.10
C PHE A 122 -6.75 20.27 10.68
N GLU A 123 -7.47 19.18 10.56
CA GLU A 123 -7.82 18.55 9.27
C GLU A 123 -8.58 19.54 8.39
N ALA A 124 -8.04 19.80 7.19
CA ALA A 124 -8.56 20.80 6.26
C ALA A 124 -8.80 20.26 4.84
N ALA A 125 -8.29 19.07 4.52
CA ALA A 125 -8.69 18.29 3.34
C ALA A 125 -10.20 18.05 3.32
N GLY A 126 -10.79 17.98 2.13
CA GLY A 126 -12.24 17.81 1.93
C GLY A 126 -13.06 19.08 2.20
N HIS A 127 -12.43 20.21 2.55
CA HIS A 127 -13.14 21.45 2.89
C HIS A 127 -13.17 22.42 1.70
N ASP A 128 -14.36 22.68 1.12
CA ASP A 128 -14.63 23.55 -0.06
C ASP A 128 -13.93 24.94 -0.12
N GLN A 129 -13.50 25.47 1.02
CA GLN A 129 -12.79 26.75 1.13
C GLN A 129 -11.27 26.63 1.36
N TRP A 130 -10.75 25.40 1.42
CA TRP A 130 -9.34 25.04 1.46
C TRP A 130 -8.94 24.40 0.13
N ASP A 131 -9.68 23.39 -0.32
CA ASP A 131 -9.43 22.66 -1.56
C ASP A 131 -9.65 23.52 -2.82
N GLU A 132 -8.80 23.28 -3.83
CA GLU A 132 -8.62 24.10 -5.04
C GLU A 132 -8.28 25.59 -4.77
N GLN A 133 -8.04 25.98 -3.51
CA GLN A 133 -7.70 27.36 -3.14
C GLN A 133 -6.20 27.54 -2.97
N THR A 134 -5.73 28.78 -3.06
CA THR A 134 -4.41 29.17 -2.57
C THR A 134 -4.57 29.86 -1.23
N ILE A 135 -4.11 29.23 -0.15
CA ILE A 135 -4.11 29.76 1.22
C ILE A 135 -3.08 30.89 1.32
N THR A 136 -3.40 31.99 1.99
CA THR A 136 -2.55 33.21 2.07
C THR A 136 -2.19 33.65 3.49
N ARG A 137 -2.84 33.05 4.49
CA ARG A 137 -2.67 33.35 5.92
C ARG A 137 -3.37 32.32 6.80
N LEU A 138 -2.86 32.16 8.02
CA LEU A 138 -3.43 31.33 9.07
C LEU A 138 -3.59 32.16 10.35
N ARG A 139 -4.59 31.83 11.15
CA ARG A 139 -4.82 32.34 12.50
C ARG A 139 -5.23 31.19 13.41
N LEU A 140 -4.60 31.11 14.57
CA LEU A 140 -4.95 30.21 15.66
C LEU A 140 -5.53 31.02 16.81
N ASP A 141 -6.67 30.57 17.34
CA ASP A 141 -7.32 31.15 18.51
C ASP A 141 -7.11 30.17 19.69
N PRO A 142 -6.05 30.34 20.50
CA PRO A 142 -5.70 29.44 21.61
C PRO A 142 -6.74 29.41 22.74
N PRO A 143 -6.77 28.34 23.56
CA PRO A 143 -7.88 28.09 24.46
C PRO A 143 -7.88 29.06 25.65
N GLY A 144 -9.04 29.65 25.93
CA GLY A 144 -9.29 30.48 27.11
C GLY A 144 -9.66 31.93 26.83
N GLY A 145 -9.30 32.82 27.77
CA GLY A 145 -9.59 34.26 27.72
C GLY A 145 -8.63 35.03 28.61
N ALA A 146 -8.90 36.32 28.86
CA ALA A 146 -7.98 37.23 29.57
C ALA A 146 -7.34 36.61 30.84
N GLY A 147 -6.01 36.50 30.84
CA GLY A 147 -5.21 35.85 31.89
C GLY A 147 -4.81 34.40 31.61
N ALA A 148 -5.34 33.76 30.56
CA ALA A 148 -4.87 32.45 30.08
C ALA A 148 -3.46 32.54 29.50
N PHE A 149 -2.71 31.44 29.62
CA PHE A 149 -1.38 31.27 29.07
C PHE A 149 -1.34 30.05 28.15
N PHE A 150 -0.55 30.13 27.10
CA PHE A 150 -0.23 29.03 26.19
C PHE A 150 1.24 29.14 25.77
N ASP A 151 1.88 28.00 25.59
CA ASP A 151 3.12 27.90 24.80
C ASP A 151 2.83 27.04 23.57
N ILE A 152 3.34 27.46 22.42
CA ILE A 152 3.38 26.67 21.19
C ILE A 152 4.84 26.30 20.95
N ASP A 153 5.10 25.00 20.78
CA ASP A 153 6.42 24.45 20.44
C ASP A 153 6.66 24.64 18.94
N TRP A 154 5.71 24.18 18.11
CA TRP A 154 5.76 24.38 16.67
C TRP A 154 4.37 24.39 16.02
N ILE A 155 4.32 24.91 14.78
CA ILE A 155 3.14 24.91 13.90
C ILE A 155 3.58 24.41 12.52
N ARG A 156 3.07 23.26 12.08
CA ARG A 156 3.45 22.64 10.81
C ARG A 156 2.27 22.63 9.84
N VAL A 157 2.52 23.06 8.61
CA VAL A 157 1.60 22.85 7.48
C VAL A 157 1.99 21.53 6.87
N LEU A 158 1.07 20.58 6.85
CA LEU A 158 1.34 19.23 6.37
C LEU A 158 1.41 19.18 4.84
N SER A 159 2.07 18.15 4.33
CA SER A 159 1.97 17.68 2.94
C SER A 159 0.61 16.96 2.76
N TRP A 160 0.51 15.98 1.86
CA TRP A 160 -0.62 15.04 1.87
C TRP A 160 -0.31 13.75 2.61
N ASP A 161 0.97 13.52 2.86
CA ASP A 161 1.71 12.36 3.39
C ASP A 161 2.95 13.02 4.03
N TYR A 162 3.21 12.82 5.33
CA TYR A 162 4.14 13.66 6.12
C TYR A 162 5.49 13.01 6.42
N ASP A 163 5.50 11.70 6.64
CA ASP A 163 6.69 10.86 6.79
C ASP A 163 7.11 10.16 5.49
N ASN A 164 6.30 10.29 4.42
CA ASN A 164 6.46 9.63 3.12
C ASN A 164 6.20 8.12 3.18
N ASP A 165 5.19 7.70 3.95
CA ASP A 165 4.72 6.32 4.07
C ASP A 165 3.57 5.98 3.09
N GLY A 166 3.29 6.81 2.10
CA GLY A 166 2.25 6.55 1.09
C GLY A 166 0.81 6.56 1.63
N TRP A 167 0.59 6.63 2.94
CA TRP A 167 -0.69 7.00 3.53
C TRP A 167 -0.87 8.51 3.42
N ARG A 168 -1.96 9.02 3.98
CA ARG A 168 -2.28 10.43 3.84
C ARG A 168 -2.76 10.97 5.16
N ASP A 169 -2.02 11.88 5.79
CA ASP A 169 -2.15 12.34 7.19
C ASP A 169 -3.57 12.42 7.80
N HIS A 170 -4.59 12.70 6.98
CA HIS A 170 -6.01 12.68 7.34
C HIS A 170 -6.62 11.27 7.58
N VAL A 171 -5.98 10.19 7.10
CA VAL A 171 -6.36 8.79 7.28
C VAL A 171 -5.68 8.22 8.52
N GLU A 172 -4.37 8.41 8.71
CA GLU A 172 -3.70 7.97 9.94
C GLU A 172 -4.11 8.83 11.15
N GLY A 173 -4.21 10.14 10.94
CA GLY A 173 -4.60 11.11 11.95
C GLY A 173 -3.57 11.30 13.08
N ALA A 174 -3.90 12.17 14.04
CA ALA A 174 -3.06 12.41 15.21
C ALA A 174 -3.33 11.39 16.35
N GLY A 175 -3.45 10.12 15.99
CA GLY A 175 -3.45 8.98 16.91
C GLY A 175 -2.05 8.68 17.45
N ASP A 176 -1.95 7.64 18.28
CA ASP A 176 -0.74 7.06 18.88
C ASP A 176 -1.15 5.62 19.22
N ASP A 177 -1.36 4.80 18.17
CA ASP A 177 -2.09 3.53 18.26
C ASP A 177 -1.23 2.39 18.85
N ASP A 178 0.09 2.42 18.67
CA ASP A 178 1.03 1.48 19.29
C ASP A 178 1.50 1.96 20.70
N GLY A 179 1.46 3.26 20.96
CA GLY A 179 1.78 3.89 22.24
C GLY A 179 3.26 4.25 22.45
N ASP A 180 4.09 4.32 21.40
CA ASP A 180 5.50 4.72 21.48
C ASP A 180 5.71 6.23 21.70
N GLY A 181 4.71 7.05 21.34
CA GLY A 181 4.70 8.51 21.50
C GLY A 181 5.11 9.33 20.26
N LEU A 182 5.26 8.70 19.10
CA LEU A 182 5.03 9.32 17.79
C LEU A 182 3.52 9.53 17.58
N LEU A 183 3.16 10.14 16.46
CA LEU A 183 1.76 10.13 15.99
C LEU A 183 1.66 9.12 14.87
N ASN A 184 0.48 8.55 14.62
CA ASN A 184 0.29 7.64 13.48
C ASN A 184 0.73 8.26 12.13
N LEU A 185 0.64 9.58 11.97
CA LEU A 185 1.12 10.35 10.80
C LEU A 185 2.59 10.83 10.88
N GLU A 186 3.33 10.38 11.90
CA GLU A 186 4.80 10.53 12.02
C GLU A 186 5.47 9.15 12.24
N ASP A 187 4.78 8.04 11.96
CA ASP A 187 5.15 6.65 12.29
C ASP A 187 4.96 5.66 11.11
N PRO A 188 6.05 5.24 10.43
CA PRO A 188 6.00 4.38 9.24
C PRO A 188 5.50 2.92 9.42
N ASP A 189 5.22 2.46 10.64
CA ASP A 189 4.52 1.19 10.95
C ASP A 189 3.63 1.44 12.18
N ARG A 190 2.58 2.27 12.01
CA ARG A 190 1.74 2.83 13.10
C ARG A 190 1.03 1.81 13.99
N ASN A 191 1.07 0.53 13.62
CA ASN A 191 0.46 -0.57 14.36
C ASN A 191 1.47 -1.63 14.82
N ASN A 192 2.75 -1.48 14.46
CA ASN A 192 3.86 -2.36 14.79
C ASN A 192 3.59 -3.82 14.39
N ASP A 193 2.93 -4.05 13.24
CA ASP A 193 2.59 -5.39 12.74
C ASP A 193 3.73 -6.06 11.95
N GLY A 194 4.82 -5.32 11.72
CA GLY A 194 5.98 -5.77 10.95
C GLY A 194 5.79 -5.54 9.45
N THR A 195 4.92 -4.60 9.08
CA THR A 195 4.68 -4.19 7.69
C THR A 195 4.62 -2.67 7.67
N SER A 196 5.53 -2.01 6.95
CA SER A 196 5.45 -0.56 6.84
C SER A 196 4.16 -0.11 6.15
N ASP A 197 3.59 0.99 6.62
CA ASP A 197 2.43 1.63 6.02
C ASP A 197 2.76 2.05 4.56
N ALA A 198 4.01 2.46 4.31
CA ALA A 198 4.68 2.63 3.00
C ALA A 198 4.43 1.50 2.00
N TRP A 199 4.31 0.27 2.49
CA TRP A 199 4.18 -0.92 1.67
C TRP A 199 2.72 -1.38 1.50
N MET A 200 1.81 -0.96 2.38
CA MET A 200 0.37 -1.15 2.16
C MET A 200 -0.11 -0.41 0.89
N ARG A 201 0.65 0.58 0.44
CA ARG A 201 0.42 1.42 -0.75
C ARG A 201 1.64 1.60 -1.67
N SER A 202 2.57 0.64 -1.68
CA SER A 202 3.62 0.67 -2.71
C SER A 202 3.01 0.36 -4.07
N ILE A 203 3.33 1.19 -5.06
CA ILE A 203 2.75 1.17 -6.42
C ILE A 203 3.15 -0.09 -7.23
N ASP A 204 3.87 -1.02 -6.60
CA ASP A 204 4.61 -2.14 -7.18
C ASP A 204 4.26 -3.48 -6.49
N ASN A 205 3.11 -3.58 -5.79
CA ASN A 205 2.83 -4.70 -4.90
C ASN A 205 2.00 -5.84 -5.55
N PRO A 206 2.54 -7.06 -5.72
CA PRO A 206 1.77 -8.23 -6.11
C PRO A 206 0.68 -8.57 -5.10
N PRO A 207 -0.58 -8.81 -5.52
CA PRO A 207 -1.62 -9.37 -4.66
C PRO A 207 -1.14 -10.62 -3.92
N GLY A 208 -0.96 -10.50 -2.60
CA GLY A 208 -0.49 -11.58 -1.74
C GLY A 208 1.03 -11.76 -1.63
N ALA A 209 1.86 -10.79 -2.03
CA ALA A 209 3.31 -10.90 -1.88
C ALA A 209 3.76 -11.19 -0.42
N MET A 210 4.86 -11.94 -0.29
CA MET A 210 5.59 -12.09 0.97
C MET A 210 6.69 -11.07 1.05
N HIS A 211 6.64 -10.24 2.09
CA HIS A 211 7.63 -9.23 2.39
C HIS A 211 8.20 -9.50 3.78
N PHE A 212 9.47 -9.17 3.94
CA PHE A 212 10.26 -9.30 5.15
C PHE A 212 11.17 -8.09 5.15
N ASP A 213 10.75 -7.03 5.81
CA ASP A 213 11.39 -5.71 5.78
C ASP A 213 12.14 -5.43 7.10
N PHE A 214 11.99 -6.32 8.09
CA PHE A 214 12.70 -6.34 9.36
C PHE A 214 12.66 -5.00 10.13
N GLU A 215 11.52 -4.33 10.16
CA GLU A 215 11.41 -3.02 10.83
C GLU A 215 11.50 -3.14 12.37
N THR A 216 10.77 -4.08 12.97
CA THR A 216 10.69 -4.24 14.43
C THR A 216 11.97 -4.85 15.02
N ALA A 217 12.82 -3.99 15.61
CA ALA A 217 14.11 -4.40 16.18
C ALA A 217 14.02 -5.58 17.18
N GLY A 218 14.61 -6.71 16.80
CA GLY A 218 14.63 -7.96 17.55
C GLY A 218 13.70 -9.05 17.00
N ASP A 219 12.77 -8.74 16.10
CA ASP A 219 11.98 -9.75 15.38
C ASP A 219 12.48 -9.95 13.94
N LEU A 220 12.93 -11.17 13.63
CA LEU A 220 13.29 -11.55 12.26
C LEU A 220 12.06 -12.06 11.48
N GLU A 221 10.86 -11.62 11.87
CA GLU A 221 9.53 -11.92 11.30
C GLU A 221 9.22 -13.42 11.17
N GLY A 222 9.87 -14.26 11.99
CA GLY A 222 9.80 -15.73 11.93
C GLY A 222 10.89 -16.42 11.10
N TRP A 223 11.90 -15.70 10.61
CA TRP A 223 13.17 -16.29 10.21
C TRP A 223 14.01 -16.70 11.43
N SER A 224 14.79 -17.76 11.27
CA SER A 224 15.70 -18.28 12.29
C SER A 224 17.10 -18.49 11.70
N THR A 225 18.15 -18.20 12.47
CA THR A 225 19.53 -18.29 11.98
C THR A 225 20.24 -19.56 12.46
N ALA A 226 21.21 -20.02 11.66
CA ALA A 226 22.18 -21.02 12.07
C ALA A 226 23.52 -20.73 11.38
N SER A 227 24.63 -20.81 12.14
CA SER A 227 25.98 -20.41 11.69
C SER A 227 26.11 -18.96 11.18
N LEU A 228 25.11 -18.12 11.48
CA LEU A 228 25.11 -16.66 11.33
C LEU A 228 24.96 -16.02 12.71
N ASP A 229 25.73 -14.97 12.97
CA ASP A 229 25.63 -14.10 14.13
C ASP A 229 24.86 -12.83 13.73
N ILE A 230 23.77 -12.49 14.41
CA ILE A 230 23.09 -11.20 14.22
C ILE A 230 23.77 -10.18 15.12
N GLN A 231 24.47 -9.22 14.51
CA GLN A 231 25.30 -8.23 15.21
C GLN A 231 24.50 -6.98 15.59
N SER A 232 23.58 -6.57 14.71
CA SER A 232 22.64 -5.47 14.92
C SER A 232 21.38 -5.72 14.09
N HIS A 233 20.28 -5.14 14.57
CA HIS A 233 19.00 -5.11 13.89
C HIS A 233 18.31 -3.81 14.32
N THR A 234 18.26 -2.84 13.41
CA THR A 234 17.82 -1.45 13.68
C THR A 234 17.42 -0.78 12.36
N ASN A 235 16.25 -0.14 12.32
CA ASN A 235 15.74 0.65 11.18
C ASN A 235 15.70 -0.19 9.87
N GLY A 236 14.86 -1.22 9.80
CA GLY A 236 14.76 -2.16 8.66
C GLY A 236 15.98 -3.07 8.44
N THR A 237 17.19 -2.66 8.83
CA THR A 237 18.40 -3.39 8.44
C THR A 237 18.83 -4.45 9.46
N VAL A 238 19.02 -5.69 8.98
CA VAL A 238 19.62 -6.81 9.73
C VAL A 238 21.10 -6.97 9.37
N THR A 239 22.00 -6.66 10.30
CA THR A 239 23.44 -6.89 10.14
C THR A 239 23.83 -8.27 10.63
N ALA A 240 24.33 -9.13 9.74
CA ALA A 240 24.73 -10.50 10.04
C ALA A 240 26.19 -10.77 9.69
N ALA A 241 26.82 -11.74 10.37
CA ALA A 241 28.16 -12.23 10.04
C ALA A 241 28.25 -13.77 10.11
N VAL A 242 29.02 -14.37 9.20
CA VAL A 242 29.24 -15.83 9.18
C VAL A 242 30.14 -16.26 10.34
N ASN A 243 29.61 -17.08 11.25
CA ASN A 243 30.32 -17.55 12.45
C ASN A 243 30.60 -19.07 12.47
N GLY A 244 30.19 -19.80 11.42
CA GLY A 244 30.33 -21.25 11.35
C GLY A 244 30.16 -21.83 9.95
N SER A 245 30.17 -23.16 9.85
CA SER A 245 29.88 -23.87 8.60
C SER A 245 28.37 -23.93 8.33
N ASP A 246 27.97 -23.85 7.05
CA ASP A 246 26.56 -23.88 6.63
C ASP A 246 25.74 -22.67 7.16
N PRO A 247 26.21 -21.41 6.95
CA PRO A 247 25.55 -20.19 7.42
C PRO A 247 24.26 -19.91 6.65
N LYS A 248 23.17 -19.72 7.39
CA LYS A 248 21.82 -19.70 6.81
C LYS A 248 20.76 -19.03 7.67
N MET A 249 19.76 -18.49 6.98
CA MET A 249 18.44 -18.14 7.52
C MET A 249 17.41 -19.18 7.09
N ILE A 250 16.48 -19.54 7.96
CA ILE A 250 15.47 -20.58 7.74
C ILE A 250 14.10 -20.09 8.22
N ARG A 251 13.10 -20.17 7.35
CA ARG A 251 11.68 -20.01 7.66
C ARG A 251 10.96 -21.34 7.45
N THR A 252 10.41 -21.94 8.50
CA THR A 252 9.74 -23.26 8.42
C THR A 252 8.21 -23.22 8.38
N ALA A 253 7.62 -22.03 8.41
CA ALA A 253 6.19 -21.81 8.63
C ALA A 253 5.60 -20.92 7.53
N THR A 254 5.42 -21.52 6.35
CA THR A 254 4.74 -20.90 5.20
C THR A 254 3.77 -21.89 4.58
N TYR A 255 2.78 -21.38 3.86
CA TYR A 255 1.88 -22.14 2.99
C TYR A 255 1.54 -21.29 1.78
N LEU A 256 2.40 -21.32 0.76
CA LEU A 256 2.38 -20.40 -0.38
C LEU A 256 1.93 -21.10 -1.64
N GLN A 257 0.87 -20.61 -2.28
CA GLN A 257 0.49 -21.01 -3.63
C GLN A 257 1.55 -20.51 -4.63
N SER A 258 2.51 -21.36 -5.01
CA SER A 258 3.67 -20.99 -5.84
C SER A 258 3.32 -20.38 -7.20
N GLY A 259 2.13 -20.68 -7.73
CA GLY A 259 1.64 -20.12 -8.99
C GLY A 259 1.62 -18.59 -8.99
N LEU A 260 1.46 -17.98 -7.82
CA LEU A 260 1.42 -16.53 -7.60
C LEU A 260 2.78 -15.82 -7.63
N PHE A 261 3.90 -16.55 -7.55
CA PHE A 261 5.23 -15.93 -7.41
C PHE A 261 6.20 -16.44 -8.47
N ASP A 262 6.62 -15.54 -9.35
CA ASP A 262 7.65 -15.75 -10.40
C ASP A 262 9.04 -15.31 -9.91
N GLY A 263 9.13 -14.37 -8.96
CA GLY A 263 10.38 -13.86 -8.41
C GLY A 263 10.51 -13.96 -6.89
N LEU A 264 11.76 -14.03 -6.41
CA LEU A 264 12.12 -13.68 -5.03
C LEU A 264 13.36 -12.78 -5.06
N ALA A 265 13.22 -11.56 -4.59
CA ALA A 265 14.28 -10.55 -4.53
C ALA A 265 14.79 -10.39 -3.09
N ILE A 266 16.07 -10.02 -2.95
CA ILE A 266 16.71 -9.74 -1.66
C ILE A 266 17.60 -8.51 -1.81
N ARG A 267 17.30 -7.44 -1.09
CA ARG A 267 18.16 -6.26 -1.03
C ARG A 267 19.13 -6.38 0.13
N LEU A 268 20.40 -6.16 -0.15
CA LEU A 268 21.50 -6.40 0.79
C LEU A 268 22.68 -5.49 0.51
N CYS A 269 23.60 -5.39 1.46
CA CYS A 269 24.93 -4.81 1.26
C CYS A 269 26.01 -5.80 1.72
N THR A 270 27.07 -5.97 0.94
CA THR A 270 28.24 -6.77 1.36
C THR A 270 29.57 -6.13 0.94
N PRO A 271 30.56 -6.06 1.85
CA PRO A 271 31.89 -5.56 1.52
C PRO A 271 32.75 -6.56 0.74
N GLN A 272 32.31 -7.83 0.60
CA GLN A 272 33.04 -8.87 -0.13
C GLN A 272 32.10 -9.77 -0.94
N ALA A 273 32.53 -10.14 -2.15
CA ALA A 273 31.75 -10.96 -3.04
C ALA A 273 31.56 -12.40 -2.52
N GLY A 274 30.42 -13.01 -2.85
CA GLY A 274 30.06 -14.38 -2.48
C GLY A 274 28.87 -14.86 -3.31
N SER A 275 28.01 -15.67 -2.70
CA SER A 275 26.76 -16.13 -3.31
C SER A 275 25.64 -16.28 -2.28
N LEU A 276 24.41 -16.10 -2.74
CA LEU A 276 23.21 -16.53 -2.03
C LEU A 276 22.59 -17.77 -2.69
N LYS A 277 21.95 -18.60 -1.89
CA LYS A 277 21.40 -19.89 -2.29
C LYS A 277 20.02 -20.09 -1.66
N LEU A 278 18.97 -20.00 -2.49
CA LEU A 278 17.58 -20.18 -2.09
C LEU A 278 17.19 -21.67 -2.18
N TYR A 279 16.85 -22.27 -1.05
CA TYR A 279 16.26 -23.61 -0.96
C TYR A 279 14.82 -23.57 -0.48
N TRP A 280 14.02 -24.53 -0.93
CA TRP A 280 12.63 -24.66 -0.48
C TRP A 280 12.19 -26.10 -0.18
N GLY A 281 11.16 -26.21 0.66
CA GLY A 281 10.34 -27.41 0.82
C GLY A 281 8.92 -27.14 0.31
N ARG A 282 8.19 -28.21 -0.03
CA ARG A 282 6.86 -28.10 -0.65
C ARG A 282 5.88 -29.16 -0.17
N SER A 283 4.61 -29.01 -0.51
CA SER A 283 3.59 -30.06 -0.35
C SER A 283 4.07 -31.38 -0.98
N GLY A 284 3.94 -32.47 -0.22
CA GLY A 284 4.47 -33.80 -0.58
C GLY A 284 6.00 -33.98 -0.50
N ALA A 285 6.78 -32.93 -0.24
CA ALA A 285 8.23 -32.99 -0.04
C ALA A 285 8.71 -31.89 0.94
N ASP A 286 8.23 -31.96 2.18
CA ASP A 286 8.39 -30.95 3.23
C ASP A 286 9.79 -30.96 3.88
N SER A 287 10.82 -30.76 3.07
CA SER A 287 12.23 -30.71 3.46
C SER A 287 13.06 -29.97 2.41
N PHE A 288 14.21 -29.42 2.80
CA PHE A 288 15.16 -28.84 1.86
C PHE A 288 15.88 -29.94 1.07
N SER A 289 16.15 -29.70 -0.21
CA SER A 289 16.79 -30.66 -1.13
C SER A 289 17.73 -29.94 -2.08
N GLY A 290 18.83 -30.58 -2.47
CA GLY A 290 19.69 -30.08 -3.57
C GLY A 290 19.02 -30.11 -4.96
N SER A 291 17.81 -30.67 -5.08
CA SER A 291 16.93 -30.54 -6.26
C SER A 291 16.03 -29.30 -6.23
N ARG A 292 15.96 -28.62 -5.08
CA ARG A 292 15.15 -27.42 -4.81
C ARG A 292 16.08 -26.32 -4.32
N LEU A 293 16.90 -25.85 -5.25
CA LEU A 293 17.96 -24.88 -5.04
C LEU A 293 18.08 -23.97 -6.27
N LEU A 294 18.11 -22.66 -6.04
CA LEU A 294 18.64 -21.66 -6.97
C LEU A 294 19.85 -20.97 -6.31
N SER A 295 20.82 -20.52 -7.10
CA SER A 295 22.04 -19.90 -6.59
C SER A 295 22.38 -18.67 -7.42
N GLN A 296 22.57 -17.53 -6.76
CA GLN A 296 23.00 -16.28 -7.38
C GLN A 296 24.36 -15.84 -6.84
N SER A 297 25.20 -15.27 -7.71
CA SER A 297 26.44 -14.62 -7.31
C SER A 297 26.14 -13.20 -6.81
N VAL A 298 26.79 -12.81 -5.72
CA VAL A 298 26.64 -11.47 -5.13
C VAL A 298 27.98 -10.74 -5.21
N PRO A 299 28.11 -9.66 -6.00
CA PRO A 299 29.33 -8.85 -6.03
C PRO A 299 29.53 -8.08 -4.71
N ALA A 300 30.74 -7.56 -4.50
CA ALA A 300 31.00 -6.64 -3.39
C ALA A 300 30.47 -5.25 -3.75
N SER A 301 29.51 -4.72 -2.97
CA SER A 301 28.93 -3.38 -3.17
C SER A 301 29.61 -2.28 -2.36
N GLY A 302 30.52 -2.64 -1.43
CA GLY A 302 31.41 -1.68 -0.77
C GLY A 302 30.72 -0.67 0.16
N GLY A 303 29.46 -0.92 0.54
CA GLY A 303 28.63 -0.03 1.36
C GLY A 303 27.31 0.38 0.68
N ALA A 304 27.17 0.20 -0.63
CA ALA A 304 25.90 0.44 -1.32
C ALA A 304 24.94 -0.77 -1.17
N PRO A 305 23.62 -0.55 -1.08
CA PRO A 305 22.64 -1.62 -1.28
C PRO A 305 22.72 -2.15 -2.71
N GLN A 306 22.28 -3.39 -2.91
CA GLN A 306 22.10 -4.04 -4.21
C GLN A 306 20.96 -5.07 -4.08
N THR A 307 20.17 -5.24 -5.13
CA THR A 307 19.12 -6.27 -5.18
C THR A 307 19.63 -7.56 -5.84
N VAL A 308 19.31 -8.71 -5.24
CA VAL A 308 19.64 -10.05 -5.76
C VAL A 308 18.34 -10.79 -6.07
N TYR A 309 18.06 -10.99 -7.36
CA TYR A 309 16.82 -11.60 -7.84
C TYR A 309 16.97 -13.11 -8.12
N PHE A 310 16.00 -13.91 -7.68
CA PHE A 310 15.86 -15.33 -8.00
C PHE A 310 14.64 -15.54 -8.90
N ASP A 311 14.86 -15.86 -10.18
CA ASP A 311 13.82 -16.35 -11.10
C ASP A 311 13.32 -17.75 -10.65
N LEU A 312 12.04 -17.83 -10.32
CA LEU A 312 11.34 -19.03 -9.87
C LEU A 312 10.57 -19.71 -11.01
N THR A 313 10.39 -19.05 -12.16
CA THR A 313 9.69 -19.60 -13.34
C THR A 313 10.42 -20.80 -13.91
N SER A 314 11.76 -20.76 -13.91
CA SER A 314 12.62 -21.86 -14.36
C SER A 314 12.73 -23.01 -13.36
N ALA A 315 12.25 -22.84 -12.11
CA ALA A 315 12.35 -23.83 -11.04
C ALA A 315 11.23 -24.89 -11.10
N SER A 316 11.45 -26.00 -11.81
CA SER A 316 10.49 -27.11 -11.98
C SER A 316 9.94 -27.82 -10.72
N GLU A 317 10.49 -27.56 -9.52
CA GLU A 317 9.93 -28.01 -8.23
C GLU A 317 9.31 -26.85 -7.41
N TRP A 318 9.19 -25.65 -7.98
CA TRP A 318 8.50 -24.49 -7.43
C TRP A 318 7.05 -24.44 -7.93
N LYS A 319 6.83 -24.05 -9.19
CA LYS A 319 5.51 -23.84 -9.78
C LYS A 319 4.59 -25.07 -9.71
N GLY A 320 3.32 -24.83 -9.41
CA GLY A 320 2.29 -25.86 -9.29
C GLY A 320 2.31 -26.64 -7.96
N TYR A 321 3.12 -26.20 -6.99
CA TYR A 321 3.15 -26.75 -5.64
C TYR A 321 2.76 -25.70 -4.59
N VAL A 322 2.53 -26.16 -3.36
CA VAL A 322 2.49 -25.26 -2.21
C VAL A 322 3.86 -25.25 -1.55
N ILE A 323 4.48 -24.09 -1.41
CA ILE A 323 5.78 -23.94 -0.72
C ILE A 323 5.53 -23.90 0.78
N THR A 324 6.27 -24.72 1.54
CA THR A 324 6.05 -24.91 2.98
C THR A 324 7.15 -24.36 3.86
N ARG A 325 8.32 -24.06 3.28
CA ARG A 325 9.50 -23.53 3.98
C ARG A 325 10.52 -22.96 3.01
N LEU A 326 11.24 -21.94 3.46
CA LEU A 326 12.35 -21.32 2.76
C LEU A 326 13.64 -21.40 3.59
N ARG A 327 14.77 -21.41 2.90
CA ARG A 327 16.11 -21.35 3.50
C ARG A 327 17.02 -20.58 2.57
N LEU A 328 17.71 -19.58 3.12
CA LEU A 328 18.72 -18.79 2.42
C LEU A 328 20.08 -19.14 3.01
N ASP A 329 20.95 -19.71 2.19
CA ASP A 329 22.37 -19.93 2.53
C ASP A 329 23.23 -18.83 1.91
N THR A 330 24.34 -18.52 2.59
CA THR A 330 25.43 -17.71 2.03
C THR A 330 26.76 -18.48 2.02
N ASP A 331 27.74 -18.01 1.24
CA ASP A 331 29.16 -18.34 1.42
C ASP A 331 30.06 -17.10 1.58
N PHE A 332 29.49 -15.99 2.08
CA PHE A 332 30.27 -14.83 2.50
C PHE A 332 31.39 -15.18 3.51
N PRO A 333 32.50 -14.43 3.52
CA PRO A 333 33.63 -14.71 4.40
C PRO A 333 33.26 -14.68 5.89
N SER A 334 33.89 -15.54 6.68
CA SER A 334 33.72 -15.58 8.14
C SER A 334 34.13 -14.27 8.81
N ASP A 335 33.37 -13.86 9.83
CA ASP A 335 33.60 -12.64 10.63
C ASP A 335 33.55 -11.32 9.81
N VAL A 336 33.03 -11.35 8.58
CA VAL A 336 32.78 -10.16 7.76
C VAL A 336 31.28 -9.83 7.82
N PRO A 337 30.89 -8.66 8.36
CA PRO A 337 29.50 -8.24 8.38
C PRO A 337 28.96 -7.98 6.97
N PHE A 338 27.72 -8.35 6.76
CA PHE A 338 26.88 -7.99 5.63
C PHE A 338 25.50 -7.59 6.18
N GLU A 339 24.77 -6.80 5.42
CA GLU A 339 23.47 -6.25 5.80
C GLU A 339 22.41 -6.81 4.86
N ILE A 340 21.26 -7.20 5.41
CA ILE A 340 20.04 -7.48 4.64
C ILE A 340 19.07 -6.36 4.97
N ASP A 341 18.53 -5.73 3.92
CA ASP A 341 17.52 -4.68 3.98
C ASP A 341 16.14 -5.36 3.97
N TRP A 342 15.84 -6.13 2.93
CA TRP A 342 14.57 -6.87 2.85
C TRP A 342 14.65 -8.15 2.02
N ILE A 343 13.61 -8.99 2.12
CA ILE A 343 13.36 -10.17 1.25
C ILE A 343 11.91 -10.10 0.75
N ARG A 344 11.70 -10.07 -0.56
CA ARG A 344 10.38 -9.82 -1.20
C ARG A 344 10.09 -10.83 -2.31
N THR A 345 8.82 -11.01 -2.69
CA THR A 345 8.41 -11.85 -3.84
C THR A 345 7.70 -11.04 -4.90
N SER A 346 7.98 -11.32 -6.18
CA SER A 346 7.27 -10.77 -7.34
C SER A 346 6.28 -11.78 -7.95
N ASP A 347 5.16 -11.31 -8.52
CA ASP A 347 4.31 -12.10 -9.42
C ASP A 347 4.85 -12.20 -10.86
N GLY A 348 5.93 -11.48 -11.18
CA GLY A 348 6.73 -11.60 -12.40
C GLY A 348 6.84 -10.32 -13.24
N ASP A 349 6.22 -9.24 -12.76
CA ASP A 349 6.05 -7.91 -13.35
C ASP A 349 5.81 -6.97 -12.14
N TYR A 350 6.88 -6.65 -11.42
CA TYR A 350 6.83 -6.09 -10.05
C TYR A 350 6.40 -4.61 -10.06
N ASP A 351 7.05 -3.78 -10.86
CA ASP A 351 6.74 -2.36 -11.14
C ASP A 351 5.48 -2.16 -12.04
N ARG A 352 5.09 -3.21 -12.78
CA ARG A 352 3.84 -3.33 -13.55
C ARG A 352 3.76 -2.46 -14.79
N ASP A 353 4.90 -2.14 -15.39
CA ASP A 353 4.92 -1.48 -16.70
C ASP A 353 4.42 -2.42 -17.83
N GLY A 354 4.52 -3.75 -17.63
CA GLY A 354 4.13 -4.80 -18.57
C GLY A 354 5.29 -5.50 -19.28
N LEU A 355 6.53 -5.29 -18.83
CA LEU A 355 7.67 -6.15 -19.08
C LEU A 355 7.61 -7.37 -18.14
N SER A 356 8.75 -7.82 -17.61
CA SER A 356 8.79 -8.93 -16.65
C SER A 356 10.15 -8.98 -15.96
N ASP A 357 10.22 -9.11 -14.63
CA ASP A 357 11.46 -8.91 -13.86
C ASP A 357 12.70 -9.67 -14.40
N ALA A 358 12.47 -10.83 -15.01
CA ALA A 358 13.51 -11.69 -15.58
C ALA A 358 14.12 -11.16 -16.91
N ALA A 359 13.45 -10.21 -17.57
CA ALA A 359 13.87 -9.51 -18.77
C ALA A 359 14.62 -8.22 -18.45
N GLU A 360 14.10 -7.40 -17.52
CA GLU A 360 14.75 -6.18 -17.01
C GLU A 360 15.97 -6.50 -16.15
N GLY A 361 15.79 -7.40 -15.18
CA GLY A 361 16.82 -7.83 -14.26
C GLY A 361 17.23 -6.77 -13.24
N THR A 362 18.41 -6.96 -12.65
CA THR A 362 18.91 -6.13 -11.54
C THR A 362 19.96 -5.12 -12.01
N GLY A 363 19.68 -4.43 -13.11
CA GLY A 363 20.46 -3.25 -13.52
C GLY A 363 20.22 -2.08 -12.58
N ASP A 364 20.98 -1.01 -12.78
CA ASP A 364 20.75 0.34 -12.19
C ASP A 364 21.44 1.35 -13.14
N PRO A 365 20.85 1.64 -14.33
CA PRO A 365 21.45 2.47 -15.36
C PRO A 365 21.58 3.94 -14.97
N ASP A 366 20.59 4.49 -14.28
CA ASP A 366 20.51 5.91 -13.92
C ASP A 366 21.20 6.24 -12.58
N SER A 367 21.41 5.23 -11.72
CA SER A 367 22.02 5.31 -10.38
C SER A 367 21.15 5.96 -9.28
N ASP A 368 19.82 5.83 -9.35
CA ASP A 368 18.90 6.24 -8.27
C ASP A 368 18.91 5.26 -7.06
N GLY A 369 19.23 3.99 -7.30
CA GLY A 369 19.34 2.92 -6.30
C GLY A 369 18.15 1.95 -6.20
N LEU A 370 17.19 2.04 -7.13
CA LEU A 370 16.30 0.97 -7.51
C LEU A 370 17.02 -0.02 -8.44
N ALA A 371 16.37 -1.13 -8.75
CA ALA A 371 16.78 -2.02 -9.83
C ALA A 371 15.77 -1.89 -10.97
N ASN A 372 16.13 -2.19 -12.21
CA ASN A 372 15.21 -2.05 -13.35
C ASN A 372 13.84 -2.70 -13.11
N PHE A 373 13.80 -3.93 -12.57
CA PHE A 373 12.52 -4.58 -12.23
C PHE A 373 11.73 -3.95 -11.06
N GLU A 374 12.29 -2.94 -10.42
CA GLU A 374 11.69 -2.13 -9.36
C GLU A 374 11.46 -0.68 -9.84
N ASP A 375 11.71 -0.37 -11.12
CA ASP A 375 11.77 0.98 -11.69
C ASP A 375 11.15 1.07 -13.11
N PRO A 376 9.95 1.69 -13.24
CA PRO A 376 9.25 1.79 -14.52
C PRO A 376 9.80 2.85 -15.50
N ASP A 377 10.93 3.52 -15.18
CA ASP A 377 11.67 4.48 -16.04
C ASP A 377 13.18 4.24 -15.83
N SER A 378 13.65 3.04 -16.16
CA SER A 378 14.96 2.44 -15.82
C SER A 378 16.20 3.26 -16.22
N ASP A 379 16.07 4.27 -17.08
CA ASP A 379 17.16 5.17 -17.46
C ASP A 379 16.96 6.64 -17.03
N GLY A 380 15.83 6.93 -16.38
CA GLY A 380 15.44 8.22 -15.83
C GLY A 380 15.20 9.31 -16.88
N ASN A 381 14.89 8.95 -18.14
CA ASN A 381 14.66 9.92 -19.20
C ASN A 381 13.27 10.57 -19.16
N GLY A 382 12.30 9.94 -18.48
CA GLY A 382 10.92 10.42 -18.32
C GLY A 382 9.90 9.74 -19.25
N VAL A 383 10.28 8.66 -19.93
CA VAL A 383 9.42 7.80 -20.74
C VAL A 383 9.51 6.39 -20.16
N SER A 384 8.37 5.75 -19.88
CA SER A 384 8.41 4.45 -19.20
C SER A 384 8.91 3.31 -20.09
N ASP A 385 9.61 2.34 -19.50
CA ASP A 385 10.19 1.16 -20.16
C ASP A 385 9.24 0.47 -21.16
N ALA A 386 7.97 0.31 -20.81
CA ALA A 386 6.91 -0.23 -21.65
C ALA A 386 6.62 0.59 -22.92
N GLN A 387 6.65 1.92 -22.82
CA GLN A 387 6.42 2.82 -23.96
C GLN A 387 7.62 2.78 -24.91
N GLU A 388 8.83 2.76 -24.36
CA GLU A 388 10.06 2.61 -25.12
C GLU A 388 10.09 1.26 -25.85
N THR A 389 9.67 0.19 -25.16
CA THR A 389 9.52 -1.15 -25.75
C THR A 389 8.46 -1.19 -26.86
N GLU A 390 7.31 -0.51 -26.71
CA GLU A 390 6.29 -0.42 -27.79
C GLU A 390 6.83 0.33 -29.02
N LEU A 391 7.68 1.34 -28.82
CA LEU A 391 8.35 2.11 -29.87
C LEU A 391 9.58 1.39 -30.46
N GLY A 392 10.09 0.36 -29.78
CA GLY A 392 11.28 -0.40 -30.17
C GLY A 392 12.59 0.30 -29.84
N TRP A 393 12.60 1.11 -28.79
CA TRP A 393 13.77 1.74 -28.18
C TRP A 393 14.41 0.79 -27.15
N ASP A 394 15.44 1.23 -26.42
CA ASP A 394 16.22 0.41 -25.47
C ASP A 394 16.00 0.97 -24.06
N PRO A 395 15.13 0.37 -23.22
CA PRO A 395 14.68 0.95 -21.95
C PRO A 395 15.76 1.28 -20.92
N TYR A 396 16.98 0.79 -21.16
CA TYR A 396 18.10 0.86 -20.22
C TYR A 396 19.17 1.86 -20.69
N ALA A 397 18.87 2.70 -21.69
CA ALA A 397 19.83 3.65 -22.27
C ALA A 397 19.19 4.77 -23.11
N ALA A 398 19.24 5.99 -22.55
CA ALA A 398 18.69 7.25 -23.10
C ALA A 398 19.35 7.73 -24.42
N VAL A 399 19.13 6.99 -25.51
CA VAL A 399 19.67 7.20 -26.87
C VAL A 399 18.66 7.89 -27.79
N GLU A 400 17.38 7.56 -27.60
CA GLU A 400 16.13 8.12 -28.15
C GLU A 400 15.90 9.60 -27.83
N SER A 401 16.50 10.10 -26.76
CA SER A 401 16.65 11.52 -26.42
C SER A 401 17.18 12.36 -27.60
N GLY A 402 17.91 11.74 -28.53
CA GLY A 402 18.40 12.38 -29.75
C GLY A 402 17.50 12.27 -30.99
N PHE A 403 16.31 11.67 -30.90
CA PHE A 403 15.40 11.47 -32.05
C PHE A 403 14.49 12.70 -32.27
N ASP A 404 14.08 12.87 -33.53
CA ASP A 404 13.17 13.90 -34.07
C ASP A 404 12.58 13.28 -35.35
N SER A 405 11.55 12.46 -35.19
CA SER A 405 11.06 11.49 -36.17
C SER A 405 10.28 12.12 -37.32
N ASP A 406 9.69 13.30 -37.12
CA ASP A 406 8.97 14.05 -38.14
C ASP A 406 9.70 15.32 -38.65
N GLY A 407 10.75 15.75 -37.95
CA GLY A 407 11.62 16.86 -38.33
C GLY A 407 11.06 18.23 -37.96
N ASP A 408 10.16 18.34 -36.97
CA ASP A 408 9.58 19.61 -36.50
C ASP A 408 10.49 20.38 -35.54
N GLY A 409 11.42 19.68 -34.88
CA GLY A 409 12.42 20.23 -33.96
C GLY A 409 12.09 20.07 -32.47
N ALA A 410 10.92 19.53 -32.10
CA ALA A 410 10.78 18.76 -30.87
C ALA A 410 11.37 17.35 -31.07
N GLY A 411 12.02 16.81 -30.06
CA GLY A 411 12.48 15.41 -30.10
C GLY A 411 11.44 14.44 -29.56
N ASP A 412 11.44 13.20 -30.03
CA ASP A 412 10.37 12.22 -29.79
C ASP A 412 10.02 12.04 -28.30
N VAL A 413 11.03 11.90 -27.43
CA VAL A 413 10.90 11.87 -25.95
C VAL A 413 10.13 13.08 -25.41
N GLN A 414 10.41 14.27 -25.95
CA GLN A 414 9.76 15.51 -25.53
C GLN A 414 8.28 15.56 -25.88
N GLU A 415 7.91 14.89 -26.97
CA GLU A 415 6.54 14.84 -27.48
C GLU A 415 5.72 13.81 -26.71
N ILE A 416 6.31 12.65 -26.40
CA ILE A 416 5.73 11.65 -25.51
C ILE A 416 5.46 12.27 -24.14
N ILE A 417 6.46 12.95 -23.54
CA ILE A 417 6.34 13.71 -22.28
C ILE A 417 5.40 14.93 -22.39
N ALA A 418 4.95 15.31 -23.59
CA ALA A 418 3.94 16.35 -23.81
C ALA A 418 2.55 15.81 -24.20
N GLY A 419 2.43 14.51 -24.48
CA GLY A 419 1.23 13.89 -25.07
C GLY A 419 0.95 14.36 -26.52
N THR A 420 1.98 14.77 -27.26
CA THR A 420 1.94 15.11 -28.69
C THR A 420 2.46 13.92 -29.53
N SER A 421 2.47 14.01 -30.87
CA SER A 421 2.73 12.84 -31.71
C SER A 421 4.02 12.96 -32.50
N VAL A 422 4.96 12.04 -32.20
CA VAL A 422 6.28 11.77 -32.84
C VAL A 422 6.29 11.52 -34.37
N SER A 423 5.19 11.81 -35.05
CA SER A 423 4.97 11.61 -36.48
C SER A 423 4.17 12.74 -37.13
N ASN A 424 3.83 13.80 -36.40
CA ASN A 424 2.93 14.87 -36.80
C ASN A 424 3.50 16.28 -36.50
N ALA A 425 4.37 16.75 -37.41
CA ALA A 425 5.10 18.03 -37.38
C ALA A 425 4.25 19.32 -37.40
N ALA A 426 3.00 19.23 -36.96
CA ALA A 426 2.03 20.29 -36.73
C ALA A 426 1.50 20.31 -35.27
N ASP A 427 1.83 19.35 -34.39
CA ASP A 427 1.38 19.30 -32.99
C ASP A 427 2.44 19.65 -31.92
N TYR A 428 3.37 20.54 -32.27
CA TYR A 428 4.29 21.27 -31.39
C TYR A 428 3.91 21.36 -29.88
N PRO A 429 4.79 20.90 -28.95
CA PRO A 429 4.59 21.03 -27.50
C PRO A 429 4.80 22.46 -26.94
N PHE A 430 5.03 23.46 -27.80
CA PHE A 430 5.43 24.81 -27.40
C PHE A 430 4.24 25.76 -27.16
N ILE A 431 4.16 26.36 -25.97
CA ILE A 431 3.26 27.50 -25.71
C ILE A 431 3.92 28.80 -26.18
N SER A 432 3.38 29.40 -27.26
CA SER A 432 3.74 30.77 -27.65
C SER A 432 3.36 31.78 -26.56
N LEU A 433 4.36 32.24 -25.80
CA LEU A 433 4.21 33.27 -24.77
C LEU A 433 4.82 34.60 -25.20
N SER A 434 3.97 35.57 -25.52
CA SER A 434 4.37 36.97 -25.65
C SER A 434 4.67 37.60 -24.27
N MET A 435 5.82 37.30 -23.69
CA MET A 435 6.32 37.86 -22.42
C MET A 435 7.79 38.31 -22.60
N PRO A 436 8.13 39.59 -22.36
CA PRO A 436 9.47 40.12 -22.66
C PRO A 436 10.54 39.87 -21.58
N GLU A 437 10.19 39.20 -20.48
CA GLU A 437 11.07 39.07 -19.31
C GLU A 437 10.83 37.74 -18.59
N VAL A 438 11.90 36.97 -18.39
CA VAL A 438 11.92 35.74 -17.57
C VAL A 438 12.76 36.01 -16.33
N GLY A 439 12.23 35.70 -15.15
CA GLY A 439 12.90 36.04 -13.90
C GLY A 439 12.58 35.11 -12.74
N THR A 440 13.47 35.12 -11.75
CA THR A 440 13.36 34.34 -10.51
C THR A 440 13.82 35.17 -9.31
N THR A 441 13.39 34.80 -8.11
CA THR A 441 13.87 35.47 -6.89
C THR A 441 15.16 34.82 -6.41
N GLY A 442 16.29 35.46 -6.70
CA GLY A 442 17.61 34.93 -6.34
C GLY A 442 18.01 35.24 -4.90
N LYS A 443 18.81 34.34 -4.31
CA LYS A 443 19.28 34.40 -2.92
C LYS A 443 20.75 34.85 -2.81
N ALA A 444 21.08 35.52 -1.72
CA ALA A 444 22.43 35.91 -1.33
C ALA A 444 23.39 34.70 -1.29
N GLY A 445 24.64 34.92 -1.68
CA GLY A 445 25.70 33.90 -1.71
C GLY A 445 25.63 32.94 -2.91
N ARG A 446 24.68 33.12 -3.85
CA ARG A 446 24.47 32.22 -4.99
C ARG A 446 24.65 32.91 -6.34
N SER A 447 24.85 32.08 -7.35
CA SER A 447 25.09 32.45 -8.75
C SER A 447 23.94 31.91 -9.60
N TYR A 448 23.25 32.80 -10.29
CA TYR A 448 22.07 32.48 -11.09
C TYR A 448 22.34 32.72 -12.56
N ALA A 449 22.01 31.75 -13.40
CA ALA A 449 22.00 31.88 -14.85
C ALA A 449 20.62 31.50 -15.39
N LEU A 450 20.13 32.20 -16.41
CA LEU A 450 19.04 31.65 -17.21
C LEU A 450 19.64 30.59 -18.13
N GLN A 451 19.11 29.38 -18.10
CA GLN A 451 19.33 28.41 -19.15
C GLN A 451 18.16 28.45 -20.12
N VAL A 452 18.47 28.44 -21.41
CA VAL A 452 17.50 28.24 -22.48
C VAL A 452 17.90 27.02 -23.29
N THR A 453 16.90 26.35 -23.81
CA THR A 453 17.07 25.27 -24.76
C THR A 453 16.00 25.34 -25.83
N SER A 454 16.30 24.82 -27.01
CA SER A 454 15.32 24.43 -28.01
C SER A 454 14.98 22.93 -27.97
N ASN A 455 15.62 22.15 -27.08
CA ASN A 455 15.49 20.70 -26.95
C ASN A 455 15.51 20.29 -25.45
N LEU A 456 14.50 19.55 -24.97
CA LEU A 456 14.26 19.34 -23.53
C LEU A 456 15.22 18.37 -22.81
N THR A 457 16.04 17.61 -23.54
CA THR A 457 16.99 16.64 -22.94
C THR A 457 17.91 17.27 -21.90
N SER A 458 18.43 16.43 -20.99
CA SER A 458 19.28 16.84 -19.87
C SER A 458 20.53 17.63 -20.30
N GLU A 459 21.09 17.34 -21.49
CA GLU A 459 22.29 18.01 -22.04
C GLU A 459 22.01 19.28 -22.87
N GLY A 460 20.78 19.55 -23.32
CA GLY A 460 20.48 20.64 -24.27
C GLY A 460 20.61 22.08 -23.75
N TRP A 461 20.72 22.26 -22.43
CA TRP A 461 20.49 23.55 -21.76
C TRP A 461 21.70 24.51 -21.75
N SER A 462 21.66 25.54 -22.60
CA SER A 462 22.70 26.57 -22.70
C SER A 462 22.44 27.79 -21.80
N GLU A 463 23.46 28.38 -21.17
CA GLU A 463 23.29 29.62 -20.37
C GLU A 463 23.12 30.85 -21.30
N ASN A 464 21.96 31.51 -21.25
CA ASN A 464 21.65 32.72 -22.00
C ASN A 464 21.75 33.97 -21.11
N GLY A 465 22.58 34.92 -21.53
CA GLY A 465 22.73 36.22 -20.88
C GLY A 465 23.67 36.25 -19.68
N SER A 466 23.42 37.17 -18.75
CA SER A 466 24.34 37.47 -17.64
C SER A 466 24.17 36.50 -16.46
N VAL A 467 25.29 36.02 -15.90
CA VAL A 467 25.27 35.29 -14.62
C VAL A 467 25.25 36.29 -13.46
N PHE A 468 24.22 36.23 -12.62
CA PHE A 468 24.05 37.13 -11.50
C PHE A 468 24.52 36.50 -10.19
N HIS A 469 25.64 37.00 -9.67
CA HIS A 469 26.18 36.66 -8.35
C HIS A 469 25.62 37.61 -7.30
N LEU A 470 24.80 37.10 -6.39
CA LEU A 470 24.04 37.94 -5.46
C LEU A 470 24.67 37.96 -4.07
N THR A 471 24.76 39.13 -3.46
CA THR A 471 25.20 39.31 -2.06
C THR A 471 24.05 39.58 -1.10
N THR A 472 22.85 39.81 -1.62
CA THR A 472 21.56 39.99 -0.92
C THR A 472 20.47 39.30 -1.73
N ASN A 473 19.39 38.84 -1.09
CA ASN A 473 18.23 38.30 -1.82
C ASN A 473 17.61 39.41 -2.68
N GLN A 474 17.46 39.18 -3.98
CA GLN A 474 16.91 40.14 -4.93
C GLN A 474 16.35 39.44 -6.16
N HIS A 475 15.38 40.07 -6.83
CA HIS A 475 14.88 39.56 -8.11
C HIS A 475 15.99 39.56 -9.15
N VAL A 476 16.11 38.47 -9.89
CA VAL A 476 17.02 38.32 -11.03
C VAL A 476 16.16 38.09 -12.26
N ALA A 477 16.32 38.94 -13.26
CA ALA A 477 15.56 38.87 -14.48
C ALA A 477 16.48 38.98 -15.70
N TRP A 478 16.06 38.29 -16.76
CA TRP A 478 16.71 38.25 -18.05
C TRP A 478 15.66 38.62 -19.10
N THR A 479 16.00 39.59 -19.94
CA THR A 479 15.22 39.91 -21.14
C THR A 479 15.60 38.89 -22.20
N LEU A 480 14.63 38.09 -22.66
CA LEU A 480 14.83 37.25 -23.84
C LEU A 480 14.90 38.16 -25.09
N PRO A 481 15.74 37.84 -26.10
CA PRO A 481 15.73 38.58 -27.37
C PRO A 481 14.32 38.54 -28.00
N GLU A 482 13.84 39.67 -28.52
CA GLU A 482 12.50 39.76 -29.13
C GLU A 482 12.34 38.96 -30.44
N ASP A 483 13.43 38.35 -30.94
CA ASP A 483 13.55 37.77 -32.28
C ASP A 483 13.66 36.22 -32.32
N GLU A 484 13.59 35.51 -31.18
CA GLU A 484 13.68 34.04 -31.13
C GLU A 484 12.36 33.40 -30.64
N GLU A 485 11.52 32.98 -31.60
CA GLU A 485 10.14 32.50 -31.34
C GLU A 485 10.03 31.09 -30.71
N GLN A 486 11.16 30.40 -30.44
CA GLN A 486 11.19 28.98 -30.05
C GLN A 486 12.28 28.69 -28.99
N LEU A 487 12.05 29.08 -27.73
CA LEU A 487 12.92 28.72 -26.61
C LEU A 487 12.13 28.32 -25.36
N LEU A 488 12.52 27.20 -24.77
CA LEU A 488 12.13 26.77 -23.43
C LEU A 488 13.19 27.29 -22.43
N CYS A 489 12.75 27.74 -21.26
CA CYS A 489 13.61 28.49 -20.34
C CYS A 489 13.49 28.01 -18.88
N ARG A 490 14.63 27.68 -18.25
CA ARG A 490 14.74 27.30 -16.84
C ARG A 490 15.83 28.11 -16.15
N THR A 491 15.73 28.34 -14.84
CA THR A 491 16.77 29.10 -14.11
C THR A 491 17.72 28.17 -13.38
N ARG A 492 18.98 28.12 -13.81
CA ARG A 492 20.04 27.29 -13.19
C ARG A 492 20.64 28.00 -11.99
N VAL A 493 20.73 27.29 -10.87
CA VAL A 493 21.52 27.68 -9.70
C VAL A 493 22.78 26.84 -9.70
N ARG A 494 23.95 27.44 -9.95
CA ARG A 494 25.19 26.66 -10.04
C ARG A 494 25.53 26.01 -8.69
N GLY A 495 25.39 24.68 -8.61
CA GLY A 495 25.82 23.84 -7.47
C GLY A 495 24.89 22.72 -7.02
N PHE A 496 23.70 22.54 -7.61
CA PHE A 496 22.72 21.49 -7.26
C PHE A 496 21.97 21.00 -8.53
N MET A 497 21.37 19.80 -8.50
CA MET A 497 20.70 19.11 -9.62
C MET A 497 19.23 19.52 -9.83
N ASP A 498 18.65 19.10 -10.96
CA ASP A 498 17.27 19.36 -11.41
C ASP A 498 16.27 18.35 -10.78
N ALA A 499 14.96 18.46 -11.07
CA ALA A 499 13.90 17.58 -10.57
C ALA A 499 12.98 17.11 -11.72
N PRO A 500 12.41 15.88 -11.67
CA PRO A 500 11.60 15.30 -12.74
C PRO A 500 10.17 15.85 -12.83
N VAL A 501 9.45 15.45 -13.88
CA VAL A 501 8.07 15.85 -14.21
C VAL A 501 7.16 14.63 -14.07
N SER A 502 6.10 14.70 -13.27
CA SER A 502 5.17 13.57 -13.08
C SER A 502 3.94 13.64 -13.99
N TYR A 503 3.56 12.48 -14.52
CA TYR A 503 2.29 12.29 -15.24
C TYR A 503 1.15 11.90 -14.30
N LEU A 504 -0.05 12.38 -14.61
CA LEU A 504 -1.30 12.03 -13.97
C LEU A 504 -2.19 11.33 -15.00
N ASP A 505 -2.30 9.99 -14.95
CA ASP A 505 -3.38 9.34 -15.70
C ASP A 505 -4.72 9.49 -14.97
N GLY A 506 -5.75 9.83 -15.72
CA GLY A 506 -6.87 10.65 -15.25
C GLY A 506 -7.99 9.91 -14.53
N ARG A 507 -7.70 9.09 -13.52
CA ARG A 507 -8.72 8.55 -12.59
C ARG A 507 -8.36 8.88 -11.15
N PRO A 508 -9.21 9.64 -10.41
CA PRO A 508 -9.01 9.76 -8.98
C PRO A 508 -9.23 8.38 -8.35
N ALA A 509 -8.21 7.88 -7.65
CA ALA A 509 -8.43 6.91 -6.58
C ALA A 509 -9.39 7.57 -5.58
N ALA A 510 -10.65 7.13 -5.59
CA ALA A 510 -11.64 7.59 -4.64
C ALA A 510 -11.34 6.89 -3.30
N GLU A 511 -10.43 7.48 -2.55
CA GLU A 511 -10.11 7.03 -1.20
C GLU A 511 -11.28 7.34 -0.29
N THR A 512 -12.08 6.31 -0.07
CA THR A 512 -13.07 6.27 0.98
C THR A 512 -12.33 6.01 2.28
N GLY A 513 -12.39 6.92 3.26
CA GLY A 513 -11.77 6.69 4.57
C GLY A 513 -12.27 5.40 5.22
N ALA A 514 -11.52 4.86 6.18
CA ALA A 514 -11.73 3.55 6.83
C ALA A 514 -13.01 3.44 7.68
N THR A 515 -14.16 3.72 7.07
CA THR A 515 -15.54 3.59 7.58
C THR A 515 -16.54 3.21 6.47
N GLU A 516 -16.10 3.16 5.20
CA GLU A 516 -16.94 2.83 4.04
C GLU A 516 -16.71 1.41 3.51
N ASN A 517 -17.66 0.91 2.72
CA ASN A 517 -17.59 -0.43 2.13
C ASN A 517 -16.76 -0.41 0.84
N GLY A 518 -15.85 -1.37 0.69
CA GLY A 518 -15.15 -1.61 -0.57
C GLY A 518 -16.10 -2.21 -1.61
N ILE A 519 -16.21 -1.58 -2.79
CA ILE A 519 -17.16 -1.98 -3.85
C ILE A 519 -16.41 -2.19 -5.17
N LEU A 520 -16.63 -3.36 -5.79
CA LEU A 520 -16.32 -3.58 -7.21
C LEU A 520 -17.63 -3.63 -7.97
N ASP A 521 -17.80 -2.81 -9.00
CA ASP A 521 -18.97 -2.84 -9.88
C ASP A 521 -18.56 -2.45 -11.31
N ASN A 522 -18.70 -3.38 -12.26
CA ASN A 522 -18.45 -3.14 -13.68
C ASN A 522 -19.75 -3.06 -14.52
N GLY A 523 -20.91 -2.97 -13.86
CA GLY A 523 -22.24 -3.00 -14.46
C GLY A 523 -22.73 -4.38 -14.92
N THR A 524 -21.86 -5.39 -14.97
CA THR A 524 -22.19 -6.80 -15.23
C THR A 524 -22.13 -7.63 -13.94
N LEU A 525 -21.19 -7.31 -13.05
CA LEU A 525 -20.94 -7.98 -11.79
C LEU A 525 -20.66 -6.95 -10.71
N ARG A 526 -21.26 -7.16 -9.53
CA ARG A 526 -21.02 -6.37 -8.32
C ARG A 526 -20.57 -7.26 -7.16
N LEU A 527 -19.58 -6.79 -6.42
CA LEU A 527 -19.06 -7.33 -5.15
C LEU A 527 -19.02 -6.21 -4.09
N GLU A 528 -19.31 -6.53 -2.83
CA GLU A 528 -19.22 -5.57 -1.72
C GLU A 528 -18.58 -6.20 -0.48
N SER A 529 -17.41 -5.67 -0.10
CA SER A 529 -16.66 -5.92 1.12
C SER A 529 -17.12 -4.94 2.20
N ALA A 530 -17.93 -5.38 3.15
CA ALA A 530 -18.57 -4.45 4.09
C ALA A 530 -17.73 -4.18 5.33
N PHE A 531 -17.52 -2.90 5.65
CA PHE A 531 -16.76 -2.46 6.82
C PHE A 531 -17.35 -3.02 8.13
N ALA A 532 -18.69 -3.01 8.25
CA ALA A 532 -19.43 -3.56 9.40
C ALA A 532 -19.36 -5.11 9.55
N ASN A 533 -18.58 -5.77 8.70
CA ASN A 533 -18.40 -7.22 8.64
C ASN A 533 -16.92 -7.58 8.42
N GLY A 534 -15.98 -6.77 8.95
CA GLY A 534 -14.54 -7.02 8.80
C GLY A 534 -14.08 -7.13 7.35
N CYS A 535 -14.73 -6.36 6.45
CA CYS A 535 -14.52 -6.42 5.01
C CYS A 535 -14.73 -7.79 4.33
N SER A 536 -15.41 -8.72 5.00
CA SER A 536 -15.96 -9.93 4.37
C SER A 536 -16.99 -9.55 3.30
N PHE A 537 -17.19 -10.40 2.30
CA PHE A 537 -18.19 -10.11 1.27
C PHE A 537 -19.61 -10.30 1.81
N THR A 538 -20.41 -9.24 1.69
CA THR A 538 -21.83 -9.23 2.03
C THR A 538 -22.73 -9.17 0.81
N HIS A 539 -22.23 -8.71 -0.33
CA HIS A 539 -22.98 -8.70 -1.59
C HIS A 539 -22.16 -9.29 -2.73
N PHE A 540 -22.77 -10.20 -3.49
CA PHE A 540 -22.28 -10.65 -4.80
C PHE A 540 -23.47 -10.85 -5.72
N SER A 541 -23.50 -10.18 -6.87
CA SER A 541 -24.61 -10.26 -7.82
C SER A 541 -24.18 -10.01 -9.26
N GLY A 542 -24.71 -10.81 -10.19
CA GLY A 542 -24.71 -10.48 -11.62
C GLY A 542 -25.74 -9.39 -11.99
N PRO A 543 -26.11 -9.26 -13.28
CA PRO A 543 -26.88 -8.11 -13.79
C PRO A 543 -28.31 -7.94 -13.26
N SER A 544 -28.86 -8.91 -12.52
CA SER A 544 -30.17 -8.74 -11.88
C SER A 544 -30.11 -7.91 -10.60
N GLY A 545 -28.92 -7.74 -10.01
CA GLY A 545 -28.72 -7.09 -8.71
C GLY A 545 -29.17 -7.94 -7.50
N ASP A 546 -29.68 -9.15 -7.72
CA ASP A 546 -30.05 -10.05 -6.62
C ASP A 546 -28.80 -10.54 -5.89
N ASN A 547 -28.69 -10.24 -4.60
CA ASN A 547 -27.57 -10.71 -3.78
C ASN A 547 -27.62 -12.23 -3.62
N LEU A 548 -26.53 -12.91 -3.98
CA LEU A 548 -26.37 -14.36 -3.93
C LEU A 548 -25.75 -14.85 -2.61
N ILE A 549 -25.22 -13.97 -1.77
CA ILE A 549 -24.63 -14.28 -0.46
C ILE A 549 -25.73 -14.38 0.61
N ASN A 550 -25.59 -15.33 1.55
CA ASN A 550 -26.37 -15.33 2.79
C ASN A 550 -25.63 -14.46 3.82
N ILE A 551 -26.33 -13.49 4.43
CA ILE A 551 -25.79 -12.45 5.33
C ILE A 551 -26.55 -12.39 6.67
N HIS A 552 -27.03 -13.53 7.15
CA HIS A 552 -27.88 -13.58 8.35
C HIS A 552 -27.10 -13.29 9.65
N ASP A 553 -25.82 -13.63 9.71
CA ASP A 553 -24.93 -13.39 10.85
C ASP A 553 -23.46 -13.37 10.39
N GLN A 554 -22.54 -12.93 11.26
CA GLN A 554 -21.10 -12.81 10.94
C GLN A 554 -20.43 -14.13 10.53
N GLY A 555 -21.00 -15.29 10.90
CA GLY A 555 -20.49 -16.60 10.50
C GLY A 555 -20.86 -17.00 9.06
N ARG A 556 -21.80 -16.29 8.44
CA ARG A 556 -22.34 -16.60 7.11
C ARG A 556 -22.20 -15.39 6.21
N LEU A 557 -21.12 -15.44 5.42
CA LEU A 557 -20.61 -14.47 4.46
C LEU A 557 -19.78 -15.24 3.41
N ILE A 558 -19.05 -14.57 2.52
CA ILE A 558 -17.83 -15.15 1.93
C ILE A 558 -16.64 -14.50 2.63
N GLN A 559 -15.78 -15.32 3.24
CA GLN A 559 -14.80 -14.83 4.21
C GLN A 559 -13.62 -15.79 4.45
N GLN A 560 -12.56 -15.23 5.01
CA GLN A 560 -11.42 -15.98 5.57
C GLN A 560 -11.79 -16.59 6.94
N SER A 561 -11.47 -17.88 7.11
CA SER A 561 -11.73 -18.65 8.34
C SER A 561 -10.66 -19.73 8.51
N TYR A 562 -9.96 -19.70 9.64
CA TYR A 562 -8.80 -20.58 9.88
C TYR A 562 -8.92 -21.36 11.19
N TYR A 563 -8.19 -22.46 11.30
CA TYR A 563 -8.23 -23.39 12.43
C TYR A 563 -6.82 -23.80 12.84
N ALA A 564 -6.46 -23.61 14.13
CA ALA A 564 -5.18 -24.06 14.67
C ALA A 564 -5.29 -24.67 16.08
N GLY A 565 -4.25 -25.43 16.47
CA GLY A 565 -4.02 -25.91 17.83
C GLY A 565 -5.10 -26.84 18.44
N GLN A 566 -5.06 -26.96 19.76
CA GLN A 566 -5.94 -27.83 20.55
C GLN A 566 -7.34 -27.22 20.73
N ASN A 567 -8.36 -28.06 20.96
CA ASN A 567 -9.68 -27.55 21.33
C ASN A 567 -9.71 -27.23 22.84
N LEU A 568 -10.06 -26.00 23.22
CA LEU A 568 -10.04 -25.50 24.59
C LEU A 568 -11.45 -25.21 25.11
N ASP A 569 -11.68 -25.50 26.39
CA ASP A 569 -12.81 -24.94 27.15
C ASP A 569 -12.34 -23.63 27.80
N ARG A 570 -12.82 -22.53 27.25
CA ARG A 570 -12.59 -21.15 27.71
C ARG A 570 -13.90 -20.52 28.22
N THR A 571 -14.88 -21.32 28.65
CA THR A 571 -16.21 -20.81 29.07
C THR A 571 -16.14 -19.89 30.29
N ALA A 572 -15.11 -20.03 31.12
CA ALA A 572 -14.80 -19.12 32.22
C ALA A 572 -14.29 -17.72 31.77
N GLU A 573 -13.82 -17.60 30.52
CA GLU A 573 -13.25 -16.38 29.92
C GLU A 573 -14.23 -15.66 28.99
N GLY A 574 -15.40 -16.25 28.71
CA GLY A 574 -16.43 -15.69 27.83
C GLY A 574 -16.68 -16.45 26.53
N GLN A 575 -16.13 -17.66 26.38
CA GLN A 575 -16.47 -18.59 25.30
C GLN A 575 -17.94 -19.01 25.37
N SER A 576 -18.59 -19.06 24.21
CA SER A 576 -19.95 -19.53 24.01
C SER A 576 -20.08 -21.02 24.36
N PRO A 577 -21.04 -21.43 25.21
CA PRO A 577 -21.30 -22.85 25.49
C PRO A 577 -21.74 -23.67 24.27
N SER A 578 -22.15 -23.03 23.16
CA SER A 578 -22.44 -23.70 21.88
C SER A 578 -21.16 -24.08 21.12
N TRP A 579 -20.06 -23.40 21.42
CA TRP A 579 -18.76 -23.52 20.75
C TRP A 579 -17.70 -23.84 21.81
N SER A 580 -17.87 -24.96 22.52
CA SER A 580 -16.92 -25.40 23.53
C SER A 580 -16.86 -26.93 23.62
N PRO A 581 -15.66 -27.56 23.65
CA PRO A 581 -14.35 -26.94 23.49
C PRO A 581 -14.03 -26.61 22.02
N TRP A 582 -13.39 -25.46 21.76
CA TRP A 582 -13.14 -24.93 20.40
C TRP A 582 -11.64 -24.71 20.13
N PRO A 583 -11.16 -24.93 18.88
CA PRO A 583 -9.79 -24.60 18.49
C PRO A 583 -9.57 -23.09 18.34
N TRP A 584 -8.33 -22.67 18.08
CA TRP A 584 -8.02 -21.29 17.66
C TRP A 584 -8.70 -21.05 16.31
N ASN A 585 -9.67 -20.13 16.26
CA ASN A 585 -10.53 -19.93 15.08
C ASN A 585 -10.88 -18.45 14.85
N PRO A 586 -9.98 -17.67 14.23
CA PRO A 586 -10.30 -16.33 13.74
C PRO A 586 -11.31 -16.39 12.58
N ILE A 587 -12.24 -15.45 12.58
CA ILE A 587 -13.24 -15.24 11.52
C ILE A 587 -13.19 -13.78 11.08
N GLN A 588 -13.04 -13.55 9.78
CA GLN A 588 -13.00 -12.21 9.20
C GLN A 588 -14.25 -11.40 9.52
N GLY A 589 -15.45 -11.98 9.40
CA GLY A 589 -16.72 -11.31 9.70
C GLY A 589 -16.87 -10.84 11.14
N GLY A 590 -16.31 -11.59 12.10
CA GLY A 590 -16.40 -11.32 13.52
C GLY A 590 -17.01 -12.48 14.33
N ASP A 591 -17.52 -12.18 15.53
CA ASP A 591 -17.85 -13.20 16.53
C ASP A 591 -19.31 -13.70 16.49
N ALA A 592 -19.56 -14.84 17.15
CA ALA A 592 -20.90 -15.44 17.23
C ALA A 592 -21.93 -14.63 18.05
N SER A 593 -21.51 -13.54 18.69
CA SER A 593 -22.41 -12.57 19.35
C SER A 593 -22.83 -11.42 18.42
N GLY A 594 -22.23 -11.33 17.22
CA GLY A 594 -22.52 -10.34 16.19
C GLY A 594 -21.61 -9.11 16.22
N LYS A 595 -20.52 -9.13 16.99
CA LYS A 595 -19.49 -8.07 16.91
C LYS A 595 -18.70 -8.25 15.62
N ALA A 596 -18.42 -7.15 14.93
CA ALA A 596 -17.58 -7.15 13.74
C ALA A 596 -16.09 -7.20 14.13
N SER A 597 -15.27 -7.76 13.24
CA SER A 597 -13.81 -7.61 13.31
C SER A 597 -13.39 -6.18 13.02
N GLU A 598 -12.18 -5.85 13.44
CA GLU A 598 -11.57 -4.54 13.22
C GLU A 598 -10.97 -4.49 11.82
N VAL A 599 -11.35 -3.47 11.05
CA VAL A 599 -10.78 -3.19 9.73
C VAL A 599 -9.70 -2.14 9.92
N LEU A 600 -8.47 -2.47 9.52
CA LEU A 600 -7.33 -1.55 9.56
C LEU A 600 -7.26 -0.71 8.27
N GLU A 601 -7.67 -1.31 7.14
CA GLU A 601 -7.65 -0.64 5.85
C GLU A 601 -8.84 -1.04 4.96
N VAL A 602 -9.38 -0.05 4.26
CA VAL A 602 -10.07 -0.21 2.98
C VAL A 602 -9.48 0.81 2.01
N SER A 603 -8.94 0.34 0.91
CA SER A 603 -8.38 1.18 -0.15
C SER A 603 -8.80 0.66 -1.52
N ALA A 604 -8.69 1.51 -2.55
CA ALA A 604 -8.64 1.00 -3.91
C ALA A 604 -7.39 0.11 -3.99
N ALA A 605 -7.52 -1.11 -4.51
CA ALA A 605 -6.31 -1.82 -4.93
C ALA A 605 -5.72 -0.99 -6.06
N GLU A 606 -4.49 -0.53 -5.88
CA GLU A 606 -3.90 0.56 -6.66
C GLU A 606 -3.78 0.19 -8.15
N PHE A 607 -3.75 -1.12 -8.45
CA PHE A 607 -3.73 -1.70 -9.79
C PHE A 607 -5.05 -2.40 -10.14
N GLY A 608 -5.35 -2.42 -11.44
CA GLY A 608 -6.49 -3.16 -12.00
C GLY A 608 -7.89 -2.60 -11.66
N GLY A 609 -7.99 -1.55 -10.83
CA GLY A 609 -9.27 -1.01 -10.37
C GLY A 609 -9.96 -1.94 -9.36
N GLY A 610 -9.18 -2.54 -8.47
CA GLY A 610 -9.65 -3.44 -7.43
C GLY A 610 -9.95 -2.74 -6.09
N VAL A 611 -10.09 -3.55 -5.03
CA VAL A 611 -10.27 -3.12 -3.63
C VAL A 611 -9.34 -3.96 -2.75
N PHE A 612 -8.49 -3.30 -1.97
CA PHE A 612 -7.70 -3.92 -0.91
C PHE A 612 -8.36 -3.72 0.45
N THR A 613 -8.23 -4.72 1.33
CA THR A 613 -8.72 -4.63 2.72
C THR A 613 -7.81 -5.41 3.68
N ARG A 614 -7.42 -4.78 4.80
CA ARG A 614 -6.73 -5.41 5.95
C ARG A 614 -7.65 -5.49 7.16
N THR A 615 -7.65 -6.61 7.88
CA THR A 615 -8.56 -6.86 9.01
C THR A 615 -7.88 -7.65 10.13
N VAL A 616 -8.11 -7.25 11.39
CA VAL A 616 -7.78 -8.04 12.60
C VAL A 616 -9.05 -8.79 13.04
N PRO A 617 -9.11 -10.12 12.83
CA PRO A 617 -10.32 -10.91 13.04
C PRO A 617 -10.61 -11.20 14.51
N LEU A 618 -11.88 -11.44 14.83
CA LEU A 618 -12.30 -11.94 16.15
C LEU A 618 -12.32 -13.47 16.20
N PHE A 619 -12.19 -14.04 17.39
CA PHE A 619 -12.50 -15.46 17.62
C PHE A 619 -14.00 -15.73 17.55
N TRP A 620 -14.41 -16.71 16.73
CA TRP A 620 -15.82 -17.09 16.56
C TRP A 620 -16.52 -17.44 17.88
N ASP A 621 -15.84 -18.23 18.71
CA ASP A 621 -16.38 -18.84 19.90
C ASP A 621 -16.45 -17.88 21.09
N MET A 622 -15.72 -16.77 21.05
CA MET A 622 -15.70 -15.78 22.13
C MET A 622 -16.83 -14.77 21.96
N THR A 623 -17.55 -14.46 23.04
CA THR A 623 -18.62 -13.42 23.03
C THR A 623 -18.12 -12.06 23.51
N THR A 624 -16.83 -11.97 23.82
CA THR A 624 -16.15 -10.80 24.38
C THR A 624 -15.74 -9.78 23.32
N GLY A 625 -15.63 -10.17 22.05
CA GLY A 625 -14.93 -9.37 21.04
C GLY A 625 -13.42 -9.49 21.16
N GLU A 626 -12.92 -10.70 21.44
CA GLU A 626 -11.49 -10.98 21.56
C GLU A 626 -10.87 -11.06 20.16
N LYS A 627 -9.93 -10.14 19.88
CA LYS A 627 -9.09 -10.14 18.68
C LYS A 627 -8.17 -11.37 18.69
N ALA A 628 -8.01 -12.01 17.54
CA ALA A 628 -7.00 -13.06 17.35
C ALA A 628 -5.65 -12.45 16.97
N GLN A 629 -4.56 -13.11 17.36
CA GLN A 629 -3.19 -12.70 17.01
C GLN A 629 -2.85 -13.07 15.55
N CYS A 630 -3.52 -12.43 14.61
CA CYS A 630 -3.28 -12.55 13.17
C CYS A 630 -3.87 -11.37 12.39
N VAL A 631 -3.32 -11.12 11.22
CA VAL A 631 -3.85 -10.17 10.23
C VAL A 631 -4.37 -10.94 9.01
N MET A 632 -5.52 -10.51 8.49
CA MET A 632 -6.13 -10.99 7.25
C MET A 632 -6.12 -9.88 6.21
N ASP A 633 -5.30 -10.05 5.17
CA ASP A 633 -5.26 -9.20 3.99
C ASP A 633 -6.06 -9.83 2.85
N GLN A 634 -6.65 -8.99 2.01
CA GLN A 634 -7.45 -9.44 0.89
C GLN A 634 -7.47 -8.44 -0.28
N TRP A 635 -7.03 -8.88 -1.44
CA TRP A 635 -7.10 -8.14 -2.71
C TRP A 635 -8.26 -8.68 -3.54
N ASN A 636 -9.13 -7.78 -3.98
CA ASN A 636 -10.36 -8.09 -4.70
C ASN A 636 -10.32 -7.41 -6.06
N GLU A 637 -10.37 -8.17 -7.14
CA GLU A 637 -10.16 -7.65 -8.49
C GLU A 637 -11.14 -8.30 -9.48
N PHE A 638 -11.43 -7.66 -10.61
CA PHE A 638 -11.98 -8.37 -11.76
C PHE A 638 -10.86 -9.13 -12.46
N GLU A 639 -11.12 -10.38 -12.88
CA GLU A 639 -10.15 -11.11 -13.70
C GLU A 639 -10.01 -10.41 -15.08
N PRO A 640 -8.78 -10.09 -15.54
CA PRO A 640 -8.55 -9.42 -16.81
C PRO A 640 -9.27 -10.10 -17.99
N GLY A 641 -10.06 -9.32 -18.74
CA GLY A 641 -10.86 -9.82 -19.86
C GLY A 641 -12.11 -10.64 -19.49
N MET A 642 -12.45 -10.81 -18.20
CA MET A 642 -13.61 -11.60 -17.76
C MET A 642 -14.58 -10.79 -16.89
N SER A 643 -15.55 -10.11 -17.52
CA SER A 643 -16.51 -9.22 -16.84
C SER A 643 -17.41 -9.88 -15.79
N ASN A 644 -17.49 -11.21 -15.76
CA ASN A 644 -18.33 -11.98 -14.84
C ASN A 644 -17.52 -12.81 -13.81
N VAL A 645 -16.22 -12.52 -13.65
CA VAL A 645 -15.31 -13.21 -12.75
C VAL A 645 -14.62 -12.20 -11.81
N VAL A 646 -14.68 -12.48 -10.50
CA VAL A 646 -13.81 -11.84 -9.50
C VAL A 646 -12.65 -12.78 -9.19
N ARG A 647 -11.44 -12.24 -9.21
CA ARG A 647 -10.23 -12.83 -8.63
C ARG A 647 -10.09 -12.32 -7.20
N VAL A 648 -9.82 -13.21 -6.26
CA VAL A 648 -9.56 -12.85 -4.86
C VAL A 648 -8.27 -13.50 -4.43
N THR A 649 -7.31 -12.69 -3.97
CA THR A 649 -6.09 -13.17 -3.33
C THR A 649 -6.16 -12.85 -1.85
N CYS A 650 -5.84 -13.82 -1.00
CA CYS A 650 -5.90 -13.71 0.45
C CYS A 650 -4.54 -14.03 1.06
N ARG A 651 -4.10 -13.23 2.04
CA ARG A 651 -2.92 -13.48 2.85
C ARG A 651 -3.32 -13.47 4.33
N LEU A 652 -2.91 -14.51 5.05
CA LEU A 652 -3.00 -14.60 6.50
C LEU A 652 -1.60 -14.54 7.08
N ILE A 653 -1.37 -13.58 7.98
CA ILE A 653 -0.18 -13.49 8.83
C ILE A 653 -0.61 -13.87 10.25
N VAL A 654 -0.11 -14.97 10.78
CA VAL A 654 -0.38 -15.41 12.17
C VAL A 654 0.83 -15.05 13.03
N ASN A 655 0.61 -14.36 14.16
CA ASN A 655 1.65 -13.86 15.09
C ASN A 655 1.29 -14.24 16.55
N ARG A 656 1.09 -15.54 16.83
CA ARG A 656 0.68 -16.04 18.16
C ARG A 656 1.83 -16.13 19.16
N ASP A 657 1.54 -15.74 20.40
CA ASP A 657 2.48 -15.77 21.54
C ASP A 657 3.20 -17.12 21.75
N ALA A 658 4.49 -17.03 22.07
CA ALA A 658 5.29 -18.17 22.48
C ALA A 658 4.76 -18.82 23.78
N GLY A 659 4.02 -19.92 23.63
CA GLY A 659 3.43 -20.66 24.75
C GLY A 659 1.94 -20.40 24.97
N ASP A 660 1.22 -19.88 23.96
CA ASP A 660 -0.24 -19.75 23.99
C ASP A 660 -0.97 -21.06 24.39
N ALA A 661 -2.20 -20.91 24.88
CA ALA A 661 -2.98 -22.01 25.46
C ALA A 661 -3.39 -23.09 24.46
N TRP A 662 -3.46 -22.79 23.15
CA TRP A 662 -3.80 -23.77 22.11
C TRP A 662 -2.62 -24.70 21.79
N GLY A 663 -1.41 -24.33 22.22
CA GLY A 663 -0.23 -25.18 22.22
C GLY A 663 0.36 -25.39 20.82
N ASP A 664 1.05 -26.51 20.65
CA ASP A 664 1.84 -26.76 19.45
C ASP A 664 0.99 -26.89 18.17
N PRO A 665 1.57 -26.60 17.00
CA PRO A 665 0.84 -26.62 15.73
C PRO A 665 0.30 -28.02 15.38
N ILE A 666 -1.01 -28.11 15.20
CA ILE A 666 -1.74 -29.34 14.84
C ILE A 666 -2.30 -29.16 13.42
N PRO A 667 -2.14 -30.13 12.50
CA PRO A 667 -2.79 -30.08 11.19
C PRO A 667 -4.32 -30.00 11.31
N LYS A 668 -4.91 -29.02 10.63
CA LYS A 668 -6.37 -28.80 10.55
C LYS A 668 -6.75 -28.53 9.10
N HIS A 669 -7.99 -28.84 8.74
CA HIS A 669 -8.53 -28.39 7.47
C HIS A 669 -8.86 -26.89 7.57
N GLN A 670 -8.44 -26.12 6.58
CA GLN A 670 -8.73 -24.68 6.43
C GLN A 670 -9.80 -24.51 5.34
N GLU A 671 -10.65 -23.49 5.45
CA GLU A 671 -11.65 -23.17 4.43
C GLU A 671 -11.12 -22.02 3.55
N LEU A 672 -10.76 -22.34 2.29
CA LEU A 672 -9.98 -21.47 1.40
C LEU A 672 -10.75 -21.14 0.10
N PRO A 673 -11.82 -20.32 0.15
CA PRO A 673 -12.40 -19.63 1.31
C PRO A 673 -13.57 -20.40 1.95
N ALA A 674 -14.12 -19.86 3.04
CA ALA A 674 -15.46 -20.22 3.51
C ALA A 674 -16.53 -19.43 2.73
N THR A 675 -17.48 -20.11 2.07
CA THR A 675 -18.57 -19.44 1.33
C THR A 675 -19.95 -19.83 1.86
N TYR A 676 -20.84 -18.84 1.98
CA TYR A 676 -22.24 -19.03 2.33
C TYR A 676 -23.17 -18.29 1.36
N PHE A 677 -23.96 -19.05 0.61
CA PHE A 677 -24.87 -18.54 -0.42
C PHE A 677 -26.34 -18.66 0.00
N ILE A 678 -27.21 -17.93 -0.68
CA ILE A 678 -28.66 -18.00 -0.49
C ILE A 678 -29.18 -19.42 -0.72
N ARG A 679 -30.18 -19.84 0.07
CA ARG A 679 -30.73 -21.20 0.03
C ARG A 679 -31.36 -21.56 -1.32
N ASN A 680 -31.70 -20.57 -2.14
CA ASN A 680 -32.25 -20.75 -3.48
C ASN A 680 -31.28 -21.46 -4.45
N LEU A 681 -29.96 -21.27 -4.30
CA LEU A 681 -28.92 -21.91 -5.13
C LEU A 681 -28.72 -23.39 -4.76
N SER A 682 -29.82 -24.14 -4.84
CA SER A 682 -29.99 -25.44 -4.21
C SER A 682 -29.49 -26.63 -5.03
N LYS A 683 -29.08 -26.41 -6.29
CA LYS A 683 -28.44 -27.42 -7.14
C LYS A 683 -26.92 -27.26 -7.07
N VAL A 684 -26.22 -28.31 -6.65
CA VAL A 684 -24.76 -28.31 -6.49
C VAL A 684 -24.12 -29.17 -7.58
N VAL A 685 -23.16 -28.63 -8.32
CA VAL A 685 -22.57 -29.29 -9.50
C VAL A 685 -21.04 -29.14 -9.50
N THR A 686 -20.33 -30.19 -9.89
CA THR A 686 -18.86 -30.19 -10.05
C THR A 686 -18.43 -31.33 -10.98
N TYR A 687 -17.15 -31.38 -11.36
CA TYR A 687 -16.56 -32.50 -12.09
C TYR A 687 -15.81 -33.44 -11.13
N THR A 688 -16.17 -34.73 -11.14
CA THR A 688 -15.66 -35.76 -10.22
C THR A 688 -15.03 -36.97 -10.91
N ASN A 689 -14.87 -36.95 -12.25
CA ASN A 689 -14.30 -38.10 -12.96
C ASN A 689 -12.76 -38.13 -12.81
N SER A 690 -12.16 -39.29 -12.96
CA SER A 690 -10.72 -39.50 -12.77
C SER A 690 -9.80 -38.97 -13.89
N VAL A 691 -10.32 -38.21 -14.85
CA VAL A 691 -9.55 -37.64 -15.98
C VAL A 691 -9.98 -36.18 -16.19
N PRO A 692 -9.49 -35.24 -15.37
CA PRO A 692 -9.92 -33.84 -15.39
C PRO A 692 -9.52 -33.14 -16.69
N TRP A 693 -10.10 -31.96 -16.92
CA TRP A 693 -9.77 -31.06 -18.04
C TRP A 693 -10.10 -31.64 -19.42
N THR A 694 -11.08 -32.55 -19.48
CA THR A 694 -11.51 -33.28 -20.69
C THR A 694 -12.82 -32.78 -21.30
N GLY A 695 -13.49 -31.82 -20.68
CA GLY A 695 -14.85 -31.40 -21.04
C GLY A 695 -15.93 -32.46 -20.78
N GLY A 696 -15.61 -33.56 -20.10
CA GLY A 696 -16.54 -34.66 -19.82
C GLY A 696 -17.75 -34.24 -18.96
N ALA A 697 -18.72 -35.13 -18.79
CA ALA A 697 -19.94 -34.82 -18.04
C ALA A 697 -19.67 -34.47 -16.56
N VAL A 698 -20.37 -33.45 -16.06
CA VAL A 698 -20.39 -33.03 -14.66
C VAL A 698 -21.37 -33.87 -13.84
N SER A 699 -21.17 -33.88 -12.52
CA SER A 699 -22.00 -34.57 -11.54
C SER A 699 -22.84 -33.58 -10.73
N GLU A 700 -24.15 -33.81 -10.63
CA GLU A 700 -25.01 -33.14 -9.65
C GLU A 700 -24.88 -33.86 -8.30
N LEU A 701 -24.55 -33.10 -7.24
CA LEU A 701 -24.24 -33.65 -5.93
C LEU A 701 -25.48 -33.70 -5.02
N SER A 702 -25.69 -34.85 -4.39
CA SER A 702 -26.76 -35.05 -3.41
C SER A 702 -26.31 -34.71 -1.99
N TYR A 703 -27.16 -34.02 -1.24
CA TYR A 703 -26.95 -33.66 0.16
C TYR A 703 -28.28 -33.70 0.94
N SER A 704 -28.21 -33.68 2.27
CA SER A 704 -29.36 -33.47 3.16
C SER A 704 -29.16 -32.21 4.01
N PRO A 705 -30.19 -31.41 4.31
CA PRO A 705 -30.02 -30.21 5.13
C PRO A 705 -29.58 -30.51 6.57
N GLY A 706 -28.63 -29.72 7.07
CA GLY A 706 -28.06 -29.78 8.42
C GLY A 706 -26.63 -30.34 8.47
N PRO A 707 -25.84 -29.98 9.49
CA PRO A 707 -24.49 -30.51 9.67
C PRO A 707 -24.50 -32.01 10.05
N PRO A 708 -23.41 -32.76 9.76
CA PRO A 708 -22.18 -32.31 9.11
C PRO A 708 -22.36 -32.06 7.60
N TRP A 709 -21.52 -31.19 7.04
CA TRP A 709 -21.45 -30.97 5.59
C TRP A 709 -21.05 -32.25 4.84
N PHE A 710 -21.38 -32.30 3.55
CA PHE A 710 -21.06 -33.40 2.65
C PHE A 710 -19.68 -33.18 2.00
N ARG A 711 -19.00 -34.28 1.66
CA ARG A 711 -17.68 -34.25 1.02
C ARG A 711 -17.80 -34.53 -0.47
N ALA A 712 -17.07 -33.75 -1.27
CA ALA A 712 -16.83 -34.03 -2.67
C ALA A 712 -15.33 -33.96 -2.96
N ASP A 713 -14.88 -34.61 -4.02
CA ASP A 713 -13.51 -34.52 -4.52
C ASP A 713 -13.53 -33.93 -5.94
N PRO A 714 -13.61 -32.59 -6.10
CA PRO A 714 -13.57 -31.93 -7.41
C PRO A 714 -12.20 -32.14 -8.09
N SER A 715 -12.14 -32.98 -9.12
CA SER A 715 -10.88 -33.26 -9.82
C SER A 715 -10.44 -32.14 -10.76
N GLU A 716 -11.32 -31.17 -11.03
CA GLU A 716 -11.04 -29.91 -11.75
C GLU A 716 -10.97 -28.68 -10.79
N PHE A 717 -10.91 -28.89 -9.46
CA PHE A 717 -10.81 -27.83 -8.44
C PHE A 717 -11.89 -26.72 -8.48
N TRP A 718 -13.08 -27.04 -8.99
CA TRP A 718 -14.23 -26.12 -9.01
C TRP A 718 -15.53 -26.77 -8.54
N MET A 719 -16.44 -25.97 -8.01
CA MET A 719 -17.82 -26.39 -7.73
C MET A 719 -18.76 -25.19 -7.88
N ALA A 720 -19.98 -25.44 -8.36
CA ALA A 720 -21.00 -24.43 -8.58
C ALA A 720 -22.28 -24.71 -7.77
N MET A 721 -22.93 -23.63 -7.33
CA MET A 721 -24.23 -23.63 -6.69
C MET A 721 -25.17 -22.75 -7.51
N VAL A 722 -26.23 -23.36 -8.05
CA VAL A 722 -27.15 -22.71 -9.00
C VAL A 722 -28.61 -22.91 -8.60
N ASP A 723 -29.48 -22.01 -9.05
CA ASP A 723 -30.92 -22.19 -8.94
C ASP A 723 -31.37 -23.34 -9.87
N PRO A 724 -32.08 -24.36 -9.36
CA PRO A 724 -32.47 -25.54 -10.14
C PRO A 724 -33.48 -25.26 -11.26
N SER A 725 -34.06 -24.05 -11.34
CA SER A 725 -35.03 -23.65 -12.35
C SER A 725 -34.43 -22.87 -13.52
N THR A 726 -33.27 -22.22 -13.33
CA THR A 726 -32.59 -21.39 -14.34
C THR A 726 -31.17 -21.86 -14.66
N ASP A 727 -30.57 -22.73 -13.84
CA ASP A 727 -29.15 -23.09 -13.88
C ASP A 727 -28.17 -21.90 -13.71
N THR A 728 -28.65 -20.77 -13.16
CA THR A 728 -27.83 -19.59 -12.85
C THR A 728 -27.43 -19.53 -11.37
N GLY A 729 -26.22 -19.07 -11.08
CA GLY A 729 -25.73 -18.90 -9.71
C GLY A 729 -24.24 -18.54 -9.66
N VAL A 730 -23.51 -19.19 -8.74
CA VAL A 730 -22.09 -18.92 -8.47
C VAL A 730 -21.25 -20.18 -8.63
N GLY A 731 -20.12 -20.06 -9.32
CA GLY A 731 -19.01 -21.01 -9.29
C GLY A 731 -17.88 -20.52 -8.39
N LEU A 732 -17.26 -21.43 -7.63
CA LEU A 732 -15.99 -21.24 -6.95
C LEU A 732 -14.94 -22.10 -7.66
N PHE A 733 -13.81 -21.49 -8.04
CA PHE A 733 -12.59 -22.18 -8.49
C PHE A 733 -11.46 -21.86 -7.52
N SER A 734 -10.82 -22.89 -6.96
CA SER A 734 -9.78 -22.74 -5.93
C SER A 734 -8.74 -23.87 -6.07
N PRO A 735 -7.64 -23.64 -6.81
CA PRO A 735 -6.64 -24.65 -7.13
C PRO A 735 -5.74 -25.04 -5.94
N ILE A 736 -5.81 -24.33 -4.81
CA ILE A 736 -5.02 -24.66 -3.60
C ILE A 736 -5.53 -25.89 -2.83
N GLY A 737 -6.71 -26.40 -3.17
CA GLY A 737 -7.34 -27.51 -2.44
C GLY A 737 -6.53 -28.81 -2.50
N ASP A 738 -5.88 -29.19 -1.39
CA ASP A 738 -5.11 -30.43 -1.27
C ASP A 738 -5.97 -31.67 -0.92
N THR A 739 -7.26 -31.46 -0.67
CA THR A 739 -8.17 -32.50 -0.20
C THR A 739 -9.63 -32.25 -0.62
N PHE A 740 -10.55 -33.07 -0.10
CA PHE A 740 -11.98 -32.98 -0.37
C PHE A 740 -12.55 -31.59 -0.02
N TRP A 741 -13.57 -31.16 -0.75
CA TRP A 741 -14.31 -29.92 -0.48
C TRP A 741 -15.53 -30.20 0.41
N TRP A 742 -15.89 -29.25 1.28
CA TRP A 742 -17.19 -29.26 1.96
C TRP A 742 -18.25 -28.65 1.05
N TYR A 743 -19.45 -29.23 1.07
CA TYR A 743 -20.66 -28.62 0.52
C TYR A 743 -21.91 -29.03 1.31
N GLY A 744 -22.97 -28.23 1.26
CA GLY A 744 -24.25 -28.62 1.84
C GLY A 744 -25.21 -27.46 1.99
N ALA A 745 -26.23 -27.67 2.84
CA ALA A 745 -27.23 -26.66 3.16
C ALA A 745 -27.67 -26.75 4.61
N ALA A 746 -28.07 -25.62 5.19
CA ALA A 746 -28.84 -25.57 6.42
C ALA A 746 -30.27 -25.11 6.10
N GLY A 747 -31.27 -25.75 6.72
CA GLY A 747 -32.69 -25.45 6.48
C GLY A 747 -33.21 -25.86 5.10
N ASN A 748 -34.52 -25.67 4.91
CA ASN A 748 -35.22 -25.99 3.66
C ASN A 748 -35.29 -24.75 2.75
N PRO A 749 -35.30 -24.92 1.42
CA PRO A 749 -35.55 -23.82 0.47
C PRO A 749 -37.03 -23.40 0.47
N PRO A 750 -37.36 -22.16 0.05
CA PRO A 750 -36.44 -21.09 -0.37
C PRO A 750 -35.81 -20.35 0.82
N GLY A 751 -34.85 -19.47 0.54
CA GLY A 751 -34.24 -18.56 1.51
C GLY A 751 -33.30 -17.59 0.82
N GLY A 752 -33.52 -16.29 1.03
CA GLY A 752 -32.72 -15.20 0.47
C GLY A 752 -31.56 -14.75 1.39
N PRO A 753 -30.98 -13.56 1.15
CA PRO A 753 -29.78 -13.09 1.84
C PRO A 753 -29.90 -13.09 3.37
N THR A 754 -30.97 -12.51 3.91
CA THR A 754 -31.19 -12.41 5.37
C THR A 754 -31.89 -13.63 5.98
N SER A 755 -32.02 -14.74 5.25
CA SER A 755 -32.79 -15.91 5.69
C SER A 755 -31.95 -16.87 6.54
N GLY A 756 -32.58 -17.51 7.53
CA GLY A 756 -31.94 -18.54 8.35
C GLY A 756 -31.40 -19.73 7.55
N PRO A 757 -32.13 -20.28 6.56
CA PRO A 757 -31.60 -21.27 5.64
C PRO A 757 -30.50 -20.72 4.70
N THR A 758 -29.47 -21.53 4.43
CA THR A 758 -28.30 -21.17 3.61
C THR A 758 -27.74 -22.38 2.85
N MET A 759 -26.94 -22.13 1.81
CA MET A 759 -26.02 -23.10 1.19
C MET A 759 -24.60 -22.80 1.66
N HIS A 760 -23.76 -23.81 1.87
CA HIS A 760 -22.36 -23.65 2.24
C HIS A 760 -21.45 -24.47 1.32
N MET A 761 -20.32 -23.89 0.94
CA MET A 761 -19.25 -24.54 0.17
C MET A 761 -17.88 -24.03 0.64
N ALA A 762 -16.88 -24.92 0.70
CA ALA A 762 -15.51 -24.55 0.98
C ALA A 762 -14.53 -25.49 0.28
N ALA A 763 -13.55 -24.93 -0.43
CA ALA A 763 -12.36 -25.64 -0.86
C ALA A 763 -11.43 -25.83 0.35
N LEU A 764 -10.90 -27.04 0.56
CA LEU A 764 -10.09 -27.32 1.75
C LEU A 764 -8.64 -27.64 1.42
N ALA A 765 -7.76 -27.14 2.28
CA ALA A 765 -6.38 -27.60 2.41
C ALA A 765 -6.08 -28.04 3.84
N THR A 766 -5.13 -28.94 4.04
CA THR A 766 -4.78 -29.48 5.36
C THR A 766 -3.50 -28.85 5.89
N VAL A 767 -3.63 -27.66 6.47
CA VAL A 767 -2.49 -26.84 6.91
C VAL A 767 -2.16 -27.08 8.39
N LYS A 768 -0.87 -27.21 8.69
CA LYS A 768 -0.32 -27.17 10.05
C LYS A 768 0.09 -25.73 10.37
N LEU A 769 -0.90 -24.86 10.59
CA LEU A 769 -0.68 -23.45 10.92
C LEU A 769 0.15 -23.35 12.20
N ASP A 770 1.31 -22.70 12.09
CA ASP A 770 2.25 -22.50 13.19
C ASP A 770 1.84 -21.29 14.05
N ARG A 771 2.65 -20.93 15.04
CA ARG A 771 2.44 -19.73 15.84
C ARG A 771 2.76 -18.47 15.03
N HIS A 772 3.91 -18.47 14.35
CA HIS A 772 4.28 -17.45 13.38
C HIS A 772 4.15 -18.09 11.99
N HIS A 773 3.20 -17.69 11.15
CA HIS A 773 2.90 -18.40 9.89
C HIS A 773 2.32 -17.48 8.82
N ILE A 774 2.81 -17.60 7.59
CA ILE A 774 2.23 -16.92 6.42
C ILE A 774 1.52 -17.94 5.53
N LEU A 775 0.23 -17.74 5.26
CA LEU A 775 -0.55 -18.53 4.29
C LEU A 775 -1.08 -17.59 3.21
N ILE A 776 -0.78 -17.89 1.95
CA ILE A 776 -1.24 -17.10 0.79
C ILE A 776 -1.90 -18.01 -0.25
N TYR A 777 -3.07 -17.59 -0.74
CA TYR A 777 -3.83 -18.31 -1.77
C TYR A 777 -4.70 -17.40 -2.63
N ARG A 778 -5.08 -17.89 -3.80
CA ARG A 778 -5.98 -17.23 -4.74
C ARG A 778 -7.15 -18.13 -5.12
N TYR A 779 -8.33 -17.55 -5.21
CA TYR A 779 -9.54 -18.20 -5.71
C TYR A 779 -10.33 -17.26 -6.61
N TRP A 780 -11.30 -17.81 -7.34
CA TRP A 780 -12.19 -17.05 -8.21
C TRP A 780 -13.66 -17.32 -7.91
N LEU A 781 -14.45 -16.26 -7.93
CA LEU A 781 -15.91 -16.29 -7.90
C LEU A 781 -16.45 -15.94 -9.28
N ILE A 782 -17.26 -16.84 -9.84
CA ILE A 782 -17.78 -16.73 -11.20
C ILE A 782 -19.30 -16.63 -11.12
N CYS A 783 -19.90 -15.54 -11.59
CA CYS A 783 -21.36 -15.43 -11.69
C CYS A 783 -21.80 -15.74 -13.11
N GLY A 784 -22.85 -16.57 -13.28
CA GLY A 784 -23.34 -16.92 -14.60
C GLY A 784 -24.30 -18.10 -14.61
N ASP A 785 -24.59 -18.63 -15.79
CA ASP A 785 -25.17 -19.96 -15.92
C ASP A 785 -24.11 -21.07 -15.79
N LEU A 786 -24.53 -22.29 -15.49
CA LEU A 786 -23.63 -23.44 -15.27
C LEU A 786 -22.68 -23.74 -16.46
N THR A 787 -23.07 -23.41 -17.69
CA THR A 787 -22.23 -23.57 -18.89
C THR A 787 -21.18 -22.47 -18.96
N GLU A 788 -21.59 -21.22 -18.72
CA GLU A 788 -20.71 -20.05 -18.66
C GLU A 788 -19.69 -20.19 -17.53
N ILE A 789 -20.13 -20.55 -16.32
CA ILE A 789 -19.27 -20.83 -15.16
C ILE A 789 -18.18 -21.84 -15.54
N ARG A 790 -18.55 -22.95 -16.19
CA ARG A 790 -17.58 -23.98 -16.58
C ARG A 790 -16.62 -23.52 -17.68
N SER A 791 -17.09 -22.72 -18.64
CA SER A 791 -16.21 -22.11 -19.66
C SER A 791 -15.14 -21.26 -18.98
N LYS A 792 -15.54 -20.39 -18.06
CA LYS A 792 -14.62 -19.53 -17.31
C LYS A 792 -13.62 -20.31 -16.46
N VAL A 793 -14.01 -21.42 -15.84
CA VAL A 793 -13.03 -22.30 -15.15
C VAL A 793 -11.97 -22.87 -16.12
N TYR A 794 -12.35 -23.23 -17.35
CA TYR A 794 -11.39 -23.76 -18.34
C TYR A 794 -10.49 -22.65 -18.92
N GLU A 795 -11.02 -21.44 -19.10
CA GLU A 795 -10.24 -20.25 -19.46
C GLU A 795 -9.24 -19.91 -18.34
N LEU A 796 -9.70 -19.83 -17.08
CA LEU A 796 -8.87 -19.59 -15.90
C LEU A 796 -7.78 -20.65 -15.71
N HIS A 797 -8.08 -21.94 -15.88
CA HIS A 797 -7.04 -22.99 -15.80
C HIS A 797 -6.00 -22.90 -16.93
N THR A 798 -6.35 -22.29 -18.07
CA THR A 798 -5.40 -22.07 -19.17
C THR A 798 -4.48 -20.88 -18.89
N LEU A 799 -5.00 -19.81 -18.27
CA LEU A 799 -4.23 -18.63 -17.87
C LEU A 799 -3.38 -18.88 -16.62
N HIS A 800 -3.96 -19.54 -15.62
CA HIS A 800 -3.39 -19.81 -14.29
C HIS A 800 -3.25 -21.32 -14.06
N PRO A 801 -2.41 -22.06 -14.83
CA PRO A 801 -2.29 -23.52 -14.75
C PRO A 801 -1.69 -24.01 -13.42
N HIS A 802 -1.11 -23.10 -12.65
CA HIS A 802 -0.51 -23.34 -11.33
C HIS A 802 -1.25 -22.64 -10.18
N GLY A 803 -2.34 -21.92 -10.51
CA GLY A 803 -3.15 -21.13 -9.60
C GLY A 803 -2.55 -19.78 -9.25
#